data_AF-M2QQB5-F1
#
_entry.id   AF-M2QQB5-F1
#
_cell.length_a   1.000
_cell.length_b   1.000
_cell.length_c   1.000
_cell.angle_alpha   90.00
_cell.angle_beta   90.00
_cell.angle_gamma   90.00
#
_symmetry.space_group_name_H-M   'P 1'
#
loop_
_entity.id
_entity.type
_entity.pdbx_description
1 polymer ?
#
loop_
_entity_poly.entity_id
_entity_poly.type
_entity_poly.pdbx_seq_one_letter_code
_entity_poly.pdbx_strand_id
1 'polypeptide(L)'
;MKENYPMQSWAKRGLQTALVTGGLLMLGTGIASADEQVNPDTPASPLDANVTVPIEIDNNAVGTPLGQLDVPGYKGEVSTKAVTKPASDAIDGVTSPGSSTDGIGGGLPSLSGKNAVPAPLAAKDSARQVSGGLTGGGFTTTDDILKGNKVVGDVVVPIQIVDNAIGVIGDAEVEGGSHDQTWSHNQDVETTGEDSSLAGNVVSLDWALPVQIAGNAGGLAGGTGRVVGGSASQSTTETGNVTTDGEGSALSGNVVAGQFATPVQVTGNAASWIIGNANSSGYEAETDATSGGWVETDGDDSALGGNVGAVPIALPVKVNDNAAAAHGSLANSNSSSAADAQAGDTTPGWSNVPSYVQTSGEDSAVAGNAIVPQTADVANVGGVAASWVGLANTGKDGGTSHSSVVDAGGFVSSEGEGSAGGGNIVDPAVAAPVEVTCIAGTYIGNVSSTSCENTVDANAGNGSHTTGDDSTLAGNVVNTQAALAPEVYGVGGSHIGQAVAEATETKTVTAGGYDGTTGNDSSGSGNIVQVPAAVPAEVFGVGGSFIGQGSGSADETKVVSGGGGGNTADDNGFLSSNLGTVPVSLPVQAFGIGGAFIGQGHGGADGDTTSNAGGDVHATGDNGAGSGNLVYGPVSLPVQAHNFAAVLGGIASGEGSNLTDSSAGGDATANGDEGALAGNIVQTPVGGTVPVTGLGAAAAGIAKGTSVNDVMSSAGGDATTTGDEGAVSGNIIGAQALPIVPVTHDAVAAAGIADAVGSDTVDATSGGDVETSGTEGSLSGNILDIPVAAVPEVFGDAIAAAGGVSETDADSMIDGQAGGDSITDGSGEALSGFNLHHPLVFSVPLNELEIPVLAIADENSTDDTEINDEEYTRAFTDTVGSEMPIDALPTLPFGAPALNGAGAMPSTPAIGGARADGPQLGGLQAGLSALKGLTALPTQMPKADLPELPGTPALPGVPALPKAPALPGDAARADAPKVAQLPTLPALNGLPTPGTLPVQLPTAGALPTAGALPVALPTAGTLPTAGALPTAGSLPVQLPTAGTLPVVNNTPAMPTAQVPALANVDSSPLSMFQRFIGTLTGKKFHTM
;
A
#
# COMPACT_ATOMS: atom_id res chain seq x y z
N MET A 1 -25.89 3.72 -17.16
CA MET A 1 -27.30 3.35 -16.86
C MET A 1 -27.32 2.55 -15.57
N LYS A 2 -28.29 2.82 -14.70
CA LYS A 2 -28.56 2.09 -13.46
C LYS A 2 -29.12 0.69 -13.77
N GLU A 3 -28.52 -0.33 -13.17
CA GLU A 3 -29.13 -1.40 -12.35
C GLU A 3 -28.09 -2.53 -12.20
N ASN A 4 -27.41 -2.63 -11.06
CA ASN A 4 -27.84 -3.35 -9.86
C ASN A 4 -27.99 -4.86 -10.08
N TYR A 5 -26.89 -5.61 -9.99
CA TYR A 5 -26.88 -6.83 -9.18
C TYR A 5 -25.59 -6.92 -8.37
N PRO A 6 -25.36 -6.02 -7.40
CA PRO A 6 -24.46 -6.38 -6.30
C PRO A 6 -24.99 -7.68 -5.71
N MET A 7 -24.08 -8.61 -5.39
CA MET A 7 -24.31 -9.58 -4.31
C MET A 7 -25.02 -8.81 -3.21
N GLN A 8 -26.28 -9.18 -2.96
CA GLN A 8 -27.14 -8.33 -2.15
C GLN A 8 -26.44 -8.08 -0.81
N SER A 9 -26.47 -6.85 -0.29
CA SER A 9 -25.65 -6.48 0.86
C SER A 9 -25.90 -7.38 2.09
N TRP A 10 -27.01 -8.13 2.12
CA TRP A 10 -27.28 -9.16 3.11
C TRP A 10 -26.45 -10.44 2.94
N ALA A 11 -25.99 -10.78 1.73
CA ALA A 11 -25.10 -11.93 1.46
C ALA A 11 -23.65 -11.60 1.86
N LYS A 12 -23.14 -10.42 1.50
CA LYS A 12 -21.80 -9.93 1.94
C LYS A 12 -21.76 -9.72 3.46
N ARG A 13 -22.79 -9.09 4.03
CA ARG A 13 -22.93 -8.99 5.49
C ARG A 13 -23.27 -10.33 6.12
N GLY A 14 -23.93 -11.23 5.42
CA GLY A 14 -24.26 -12.59 5.88
C GLY A 14 -23.01 -13.46 6.01
N LEU A 15 -22.10 -13.42 5.02
CA LEU A 15 -20.79 -14.07 5.04
C LEU A 15 -19.87 -13.45 6.08
N GLN A 16 -19.76 -12.12 6.15
CA GLN A 16 -18.97 -11.44 7.18
C GLN A 16 -19.53 -11.67 8.59
N THR A 17 -20.85 -11.66 8.76
CA THR A 17 -21.48 -11.97 10.04
C THR A 17 -21.39 -13.47 10.33
N ALA A 18 -21.39 -14.37 9.35
CA ALA A 18 -21.21 -15.80 9.57
C ALA A 18 -19.74 -16.17 9.87
N LEU A 19 -18.75 -15.49 9.28
CA LEU A 19 -17.33 -15.65 9.63
C LEU A 19 -17.02 -15.06 11.01
N VAL A 20 -17.53 -13.86 11.30
CA VAL A 20 -17.30 -13.21 12.59
C VAL A 20 -18.13 -13.86 13.70
N THR A 21 -19.41 -14.17 13.46
CA THR A 21 -20.26 -14.85 14.44
C THR A 21 -19.96 -16.33 14.51
N GLY A 22 -19.50 -16.98 13.44
CA GLY A 22 -19.01 -18.37 13.44
C GLY A 22 -17.65 -18.51 14.10
N GLY A 23 -16.72 -17.58 13.87
CA GLY A 23 -15.44 -17.48 14.58
C GLY A 23 -15.61 -17.10 16.06
N LEU A 24 -16.51 -16.17 16.40
CA LEU A 24 -16.87 -15.85 17.78
C LEU A 24 -17.75 -16.90 18.45
N LEU A 25 -18.58 -17.65 17.72
CA LEU A 25 -19.25 -18.83 18.28
C LEU A 25 -18.26 -19.97 18.48
N MET A 26 -17.30 -20.21 17.59
CA MET A 26 -16.21 -21.19 17.78
C MET A 26 -15.38 -20.86 19.02
N LEU A 27 -14.95 -19.60 19.17
CA LEU A 27 -14.31 -19.10 20.39
C LEU A 27 -15.25 -19.19 21.60
N GLY A 28 -16.52 -18.83 21.45
CA GLY A 28 -17.52 -18.83 22.52
C GLY A 28 -17.93 -20.22 22.99
N THR A 29 -17.98 -21.23 22.11
CA THR A 29 -18.25 -22.63 22.46
C THR A 29 -17.00 -23.35 22.94
N GLY A 30 -15.81 -22.97 22.44
CA GLY A 30 -14.53 -23.42 22.98
C GLY A 30 -14.30 -22.94 24.42
N ILE A 31 -14.65 -21.69 24.73
CA ILE A 31 -14.59 -21.13 26.10
C ILE A 31 -15.73 -21.67 27.00
N ALA A 32 -16.91 -21.97 26.45
CA ALA A 32 -18.05 -22.48 27.22
C ALA A 32 -18.06 -24.00 27.46
N SER A 33 -17.13 -24.76 26.86
CA SER A 33 -17.01 -26.22 27.05
C SER A 33 -15.99 -26.64 28.13
N ALA A 34 -15.49 -25.72 28.95
CA ALA A 34 -14.69 -26.06 30.12
C ALA A 34 -15.60 -26.71 31.19
N ASP A 35 -15.59 -28.03 31.23
CA ASP A 35 -16.35 -28.88 32.15
C ASP A 35 -16.10 -28.50 33.63
N GLU A 36 -17.17 -28.32 34.42
CA GLU A 36 -17.12 -28.01 35.86
C GLU A 36 -16.78 -29.27 36.71
N GLN A 37 -16.40 -30.38 36.08
CA GLN A 37 -16.10 -31.64 36.74
C GLN A 37 -14.61 -31.99 36.63
N VAL A 38 -13.84 -31.60 37.65
CA VAL A 38 -12.42 -31.94 37.78
C VAL A 38 -12.26 -33.45 38.00
N ASN A 39 -12.05 -34.20 36.92
CA ASN A 39 -11.61 -35.58 36.97
C ASN A 39 -10.07 -35.62 36.91
N PRO A 40 -9.36 -36.22 37.87
CA PRO A 40 -7.90 -36.34 37.84
C PRO A 40 -7.36 -37.24 36.73
N ASP A 41 -8.22 -37.93 35.97
CA ASP A 41 -7.83 -38.75 34.81
C ASP A 41 -8.01 -38.02 33.45
N THR A 42 -8.34 -36.71 33.44
CA THR A 42 -8.48 -35.91 32.21
C THR A 42 -7.15 -35.22 31.84
N PRO A 43 -6.61 -35.38 30.61
CA PRO A 43 -5.37 -34.72 30.18
C PRO A 43 -5.55 -33.21 29.93
N ALA A 44 -4.41 -32.52 29.77
CA ALA A 44 -4.20 -31.07 29.87
C ALA A 44 -5.24 -30.17 29.18
N SER A 45 -5.43 -28.97 29.75
CA SER A 45 -6.39 -27.96 29.31
C SER A 45 -6.09 -27.47 27.88
N PRO A 46 -7.08 -27.39 26.98
CA PRO A 46 -6.92 -27.01 25.56
C PRO A 46 -6.65 -25.51 25.30
N LEU A 47 -6.34 -24.74 26.36
CA LEU A 47 -6.11 -23.30 26.32
C LEU A 47 -4.76 -22.98 26.96
N ASP A 48 -3.81 -22.51 26.16
CA ASP A 48 -2.54 -21.96 26.63
C ASP A 48 -2.43 -20.50 26.19
N ALA A 49 -2.35 -19.58 27.15
CA ALA A 49 -2.29 -18.14 26.88
C ALA A 49 -1.23 -17.46 27.75
N ASN A 50 -0.19 -16.94 27.12
CA ASN A 50 0.94 -16.30 27.79
C ASN A 50 0.98 -14.81 27.47
N VAL A 51 1.13 -13.98 28.51
CA VAL A 51 1.45 -12.55 28.32
C VAL A 51 2.67 -12.25 29.17
N THR A 52 3.72 -11.73 28.54
CA THR A 52 4.99 -11.42 29.21
C THR A 52 5.47 -10.02 28.88
N VAL A 53 5.78 -9.22 29.91
CA VAL A 53 6.20 -7.81 29.79
C VAL A 53 7.52 -7.62 30.56
N PRO A 54 8.66 -7.88 29.93
CA PRO A 54 9.98 -7.50 30.45
C PRO A 54 10.12 -5.97 30.48
N ILE A 55 10.68 -5.39 31.55
CA ILE A 55 10.84 -3.95 31.70
C ILE A 55 12.27 -3.64 32.14
N GLU A 56 12.95 -2.77 31.38
CA GLU A 56 14.22 -2.15 31.71
C GLU A 56 14.06 -0.63 31.73
N ILE A 57 14.38 -0.02 32.87
CA ILE A 57 14.47 1.43 33.06
C ILE A 57 15.82 1.70 33.69
N ASP A 58 16.67 2.51 33.06
CA ASP A 58 18.01 2.78 33.60
C ASP A 58 18.59 4.10 33.09
N ASN A 59 19.58 4.65 33.81
CA ASN A 59 20.36 5.83 33.43
C ASN A 59 19.54 7.06 32.94
N ASN A 60 18.38 7.31 33.55
CA ASN A 60 17.54 8.47 33.20
C ASN A 60 17.78 9.61 34.20
N ALA A 61 17.78 10.86 33.74
CA ALA A 61 18.04 12.03 34.58
C ALA A 61 17.01 13.17 34.40
N VAL A 62 16.69 13.87 35.49
CA VAL A 62 15.84 15.07 35.50
C VAL A 62 16.57 16.24 36.17
N GLY A 63 16.75 17.33 35.43
CA GLY A 63 17.33 18.57 35.91
C GLY A 63 16.28 19.40 36.64
N THR A 64 16.58 19.87 37.84
CA THR A 64 15.69 20.71 38.64
C THR A 64 16.42 21.95 39.14
N PRO A 65 15.72 22.98 39.68
CA PRO A 65 16.38 24.12 40.32
C PRO A 65 17.32 23.75 41.48
N LEU A 66 17.21 22.53 42.02
CA LEU A 66 18.03 22.03 43.12
C LEU A 66 19.24 21.21 42.66
N GLY A 67 19.40 21.01 41.35
CA GLY A 67 20.41 20.13 40.74
C GLY A 67 19.77 18.98 39.96
N GLN A 68 20.63 18.14 39.35
CA GLN A 68 20.25 16.91 38.66
C GLN A 68 19.74 15.86 39.66
N LEU A 69 18.65 15.20 39.28
CA LEU A 69 18.09 14.03 39.95
C LEU A 69 18.21 12.84 39.00
N ASP A 70 19.08 11.89 39.33
CA ASP A 70 19.14 10.61 38.64
C ASP A 70 17.94 9.76 39.07
N VAL A 71 17.13 9.36 38.10
CA VAL A 71 15.92 8.58 38.33
C VAL A 71 16.33 7.14 38.66
N PRO A 72 15.78 6.53 39.71
CA PRO A 72 16.09 5.15 40.06
C PRO A 72 15.75 4.19 38.90
N GLY A 73 16.69 3.32 38.55
CA GLY A 73 16.45 2.25 37.58
C GLY A 73 15.54 1.13 38.11
N TYR A 74 14.99 0.35 37.18
CA TYR A 74 14.15 -0.81 37.42
C TYR A 74 14.41 -1.86 36.35
N LYS A 75 14.67 -3.12 36.75
CA LYS A 75 14.69 -4.28 35.86
C LYS A 75 13.77 -5.36 36.42
N GLY A 76 12.80 -5.83 35.65
CA GLY A 76 11.82 -6.82 36.10
C GLY A 76 10.94 -7.36 34.99
N GLU A 77 10.07 -8.31 35.32
CA GLU A 77 9.12 -8.93 34.39
C GLU A 77 7.74 -8.96 35.04
N VAL A 78 6.71 -8.60 34.26
CA VAL A 78 5.31 -8.83 34.61
C VAL A 78 4.78 -9.91 33.68
N SER A 79 4.32 -11.04 34.22
CA SER A 79 3.78 -12.15 33.42
C SER A 79 2.55 -12.80 34.06
N THR A 80 1.63 -13.29 33.23
CA THR A 80 0.49 -14.11 33.67
C THR A 80 0.94 -15.46 34.25
N LYS A 81 2.19 -15.88 34.00
CA LYS A 81 2.80 -17.09 34.57
C LYS A 81 2.71 -17.16 36.08
N ALA A 82 2.70 -16.04 36.81
CA ALA A 82 2.56 -16.03 38.26
C ALA A 82 1.16 -16.48 38.75
N VAL A 83 0.16 -16.40 37.89
CA VAL A 83 -1.24 -16.79 38.17
C VAL A 83 -1.54 -18.20 37.64
N THR A 84 -0.87 -18.64 36.55
CA THR A 84 -1.03 -19.97 35.95
C THR A 84 -0.07 -21.04 36.51
N LYS A 85 1.15 -20.68 36.95
CA LYS A 85 2.14 -21.60 37.56
C LYS A 85 1.60 -22.47 38.69
N PRO A 86 0.80 -21.96 39.65
CA PRO A 86 0.29 -22.79 40.74
C PRO A 86 -0.65 -23.91 40.28
N ALA A 87 -1.27 -23.77 39.10
CA ALA A 87 -2.12 -24.79 38.50
C ALA A 87 -1.31 -25.81 37.68
N SER A 88 -0.27 -25.38 36.96
CA SER A 88 0.61 -26.28 36.19
C SER A 88 1.56 -27.11 37.08
N ASP A 89 2.15 -26.51 38.12
CA ASP A 89 3.02 -27.22 39.08
C ASP A 89 2.25 -28.27 39.89
N ALA A 90 0.93 -28.07 40.08
CA ALA A 90 0.05 -29.04 40.71
C ALA A 90 -0.23 -30.28 39.83
N ILE A 91 0.00 -30.18 38.52
CA ILE A 91 -0.22 -31.24 37.54
C ILE A 91 1.08 -32.01 37.26
N ASP A 92 2.23 -31.33 37.17
CA ASP A 92 3.56 -31.98 37.01
C ASP A 92 4.01 -32.78 38.23
N GLY A 93 3.49 -32.45 39.42
CA GLY A 93 3.69 -33.25 40.63
C GLY A 93 3.10 -34.68 40.56
N VAL A 94 2.32 -35.00 39.52
CA VAL A 94 1.58 -36.27 39.39
C VAL A 94 2.18 -37.21 38.34
N THR A 95 3.12 -36.78 37.49
CA THR A 95 3.57 -37.57 36.32
C THR A 95 5.02 -38.10 36.37
N SER A 96 5.80 -37.85 37.42
CA SER A 96 7.16 -38.43 37.54
C SER A 96 7.21 -39.74 38.36
N PRO A 97 7.58 -40.90 37.77
CA PRO A 97 7.75 -42.16 38.51
C PRO A 97 9.11 -42.17 39.24
N GLY A 98 9.10 -41.74 40.50
CA GLY A 98 10.28 -41.79 41.38
C GLY A 98 10.41 -43.11 42.12
N SER A 99 11.38 -43.93 41.74
CA SER A 99 11.92 -45.00 42.58
C SER A 99 12.65 -44.42 43.80
N SER A 100 12.22 -44.72 45.01
CA SER A 100 13.14 -44.85 46.15
C SER A 100 12.52 -45.66 47.28
N THR A 101 13.28 -46.66 47.70
CA THR A 101 13.11 -47.48 48.88
C THR A 101 13.54 -46.73 50.14
N ASP A 102 13.02 -47.19 51.28
CA ASP A 102 13.43 -46.91 52.67
C ASP A 102 12.80 -45.73 53.40
N GLY A 103 11.66 -46.02 54.05
CA GLY A 103 11.64 -46.21 55.51
C GLY A 103 11.60 -44.99 56.44
N ILE A 104 10.95 -45.22 57.60
CA ILE A 104 10.76 -44.33 58.77
C ILE A 104 9.53 -43.41 58.60
N GLY A 105 8.46 -43.50 59.38
CA GLY A 105 8.21 -44.22 60.62
C GLY A 105 7.26 -43.38 61.48
N GLY A 106 6.12 -43.96 61.87
CA GLY A 106 5.39 -43.55 63.06
C GLY A 106 4.02 -42.93 62.84
N GLY A 107 2.98 -43.66 63.25
CA GLY A 107 1.78 -43.02 63.79
C GLY A 107 0.44 -43.51 63.26
N LEU A 108 0.09 -44.79 63.46
CA LEU A 108 -1.30 -45.23 63.46
C LEU A 108 -1.59 -45.98 64.77
N PRO A 109 -2.67 -45.67 65.49
CA PRO A 109 -3.30 -46.64 66.38
C PRO A 109 -4.52 -47.27 65.68
N SER A 110 -4.32 -48.55 65.31
CA SER A 110 -5.17 -49.71 65.65
C SER A 110 -6.70 -49.60 65.53
N LEU A 111 -7.31 -50.56 64.82
CA LEU A 111 -8.02 -51.68 65.45
C LEU A 111 -8.50 -52.73 64.43
N SER A 112 -8.01 -53.97 64.63
CA SER A 112 -8.75 -55.25 64.67
C SER A 112 -9.67 -55.63 63.49
N GLY A 113 -9.58 -56.77 62.80
CA GLY A 113 -8.82 -58.01 62.98
C GLY A 113 -9.46 -59.15 62.16
N LYS A 114 -8.69 -60.23 61.96
CA LYS A 114 -9.06 -61.63 61.65
C LYS A 114 -9.41 -62.04 60.20
N ASN A 115 -8.50 -62.87 59.69
CA ASN A 115 -8.70 -64.18 59.02
C ASN A 115 -8.40 -64.32 57.51
N ALA A 116 -7.25 -64.98 57.27
CA ALA A 116 -7.05 -66.18 56.42
C ALA A 116 -7.01 -66.09 54.87
N VAL A 117 -5.77 -66.10 54.37
CA VAL A 117 -5.13 -66.83 53.23
C VAL A 117 -5.82 -68.15 52.79
N PRO A 118 -5.66 -68.75 51.55
CA PRO A 118 -4.85 -68.42 50.35
C PRO A 118 -5.58 -68.47 48.96
N ALA A 119 -4.86 -68.06 47.90
CA ALA A 119 -5.11 -68.35 46.48
C ALA A 119 -5.14 -69.86 46.13
N PRO A 120 -5.67 -70.30 44.95
CA PRO A 120 -4.78 -70.47 43.78
C PRO A 120 -5.40 -70.34 42.36
N LEU A 121 -4.53 -69.94 41.42
CA LEU A 121 -4.32 -70.42 40.01
C LEU A 121 -5.49 -70.82 39.06
N ALA A 122 -5.44 -70.14 37.88
CA ALA A 122 -5.44 -70.68 36.51
C ALA A 122 -6.75 -71.10 35.76
N ALA A 123 -7.02 -70.32 34.69
CA ALA A 123 -7.21 -70.71 33.28
C ALA A 123 -8.53 -71.35 32.75
N LYS A 124 -8.91 -70.81 31.57
CA LYS A 124 -9.70 -71.34 30.43
C LYS A 124 -11.22 -71.12 30.35
N ASP A 125 -11.56 -70.22 29.42
CA ASP A 125 -12.48 -70.35 28.28
C ASP A 125 -13.89 -70.97 28.44
N SER A 126 -14.85 -70.08 28.17
CA SER A 126 -15.98 -70.26 27.25
C SER A 126 -17.02 -71.35 27.55
N ALA A 127 -18.14 -70.93 28.14
CA ALA A 127 -19.45 -71.54 27.90
C ALA A 127 -20.55 -70.47 27.85
N ARG A 128 -21.12 -70.34 26.65
CA ARG A 128 -22.24 -69.51 26.22
C ARG A 128 -23.57 -70.05 26.77
N GLN A 129 -24.41 -69.20 27.37
CA GLN A 129 -25.86 -69.33 27.31
C GLN A 129 -26.52 -68.00 26.95
N VAL A 130 -27.36 -68.06 25.93
CA VAL A 130 -28.15 -66.99 25.30
C VAL A 130 -29.62 -67.31 25.50
N SER A 131 -30.44 -66.29 25.79
CA SER A 131 -31.81 -66.00 25.29
C SER A 131 -32.59 -65.21 26.37
N GLY A 132 -33.28 -64.11 26.11
CA GLY A 132 -33.59 -63.27 24.94
C GLY A 132 -34.44 -62.07 25.45
N GLY A 133 -34.58 -60.92 24.78
CA GLY A 133 -34.14 -60.56 23.44
C GLY A 133 -34.50 -59.11 23.05
N LEU A 134 -34.27 -58.87 21.75
CA LEU A 134 -34.64 -57.77 20.86
C LEU A 134 -33.79 -56.48 20.86
N THR A 135 -33.10 -56.37 19.73
CA THR A 135 -32.04 -55.49 19.24
C THR A 135 -32.54 -54.17 18.63
N GLY A 136 -31.73 -53.12 18.79
CA GLY A 136 -31.60 -51.97 17.89
C GLY A 136 -30.15 -51.50 17.95
N GLY A 137 -29.51 -51.31 16.80
CA GLY A 137 -28.05 -51.26 16.59
C GLY A 137 -27.24 -50.44 17.59
N GLY A 138 -26.17 -51.04 18.11
CA GLY A 138 -25.11 -50.31 18.77
C GLY A 138 -24.19 -49.70 17.71
N PHE A 139 -23.94 -48.40 17.82
CA PHE A 139 -22.71 -47.82 17.31
C PHE A 139 -21.59 -48.23 18.28
N THR A 140 -20.53 -48.81 17.76
CA THR A 140 -19.22 -48.73 18.40
C THR A 140 -18.78 -47.27 18.27
N THR A 141 -18.74 -46.53 19.37
CA THR A 141 -18.02 -45.25 19.43
C THR A 141 -16.53 -45.60 19.48
N THR A 142 -15.90 -45.67 18.32
CA THR A 142 -14.45 -45.55 18.20
C THR A 142 -14.15 -44.05 18.16
N ASP A 143 -13.27 -43.63 19.06
CA ASP A 143 -12.58 -42.34 19.15
C ASP A 143 -13.35 -41.09 19.63
N ASP A 144 -12.59 -40.28 20.37
CA ASP A 144 -13.05 -39.21 21.24
C ASP A 144 -13.23 -37.93 20.41
N ILE A 145 -14.49 -37.60 20.15
CA ILE A 145 -14.99 -36.67 19.13
C ILE A 145 -14.44 -35.22 19.24
N LEU A 146 -13.82 -34.86 20.36
CA LEU A 146 -13.33 -33.50 20.67
C LEU A 146 -11.84 -33.42 21.02
N LYS A 147 -11.11 -34.55 21.03
CA LYS A 147 -9.69 -34.55 21.38
C LYS A 147 -8.86 -33.97 20.23
N GLY A 148 -7.81 -33.22 20.56
CA GLY A 148 -6.83 -32.73 19.57
C GLY A 148 -7.00 -31.28 19.11
N ASN A 149 -8.06 -30.57 19.49
CA ASN A 149 -8.13 -29.12 19.21
C ASN A 149 -7.20 -28.33 20.16
N LYS A 150 -6.47 -27.32 19.65
CA LYS A 150 -5.60 -26.44 20.43
C LYS A 150 -5.94 -24.96 20.24
N VAL A 151 -5.90 -24.20 21.33
CA VAL A 151 -5.90 -22.73 21.30
C VAL A 151 -4.65 -22.24 22.02
N VAL A 152 -3.76 -21.57 21.29
CA VAL A 152 -2.51 -20.99 21.77
C VAL A 152 -2.52 -19.49 21.53
N GLY A 153 -2.05 -18.71 22.50
CA GLY A 153 -1.97 -17.25 22.37
C GLY A 153 -0.82 -16.67 23.17
N ASP A 154 0.21 -16.19 22.49
CA ASP A 154 1.43 -15.68 23.09
C ASP A 154 1.64 -14.19 22.71
N VAL A 155 1.81 -13.35 23.74
CA VAL A 155 2.01 -11.91 23.58
C VAL A 155 3.19 -11.44 24.43
N VAL A 156 4.16 -10.81 23.79
CA VAL A 156 5.34 -10.27 24.46
C VAL A 156 5.56 -8.80 24.15
N VAL A 157 5.70 -8.04 25.23
CA VAL A 157 5.83 -6.57 25.20
C VAL A 157 7.02 -6.14 26.05
N PRO A 158 8.26 -6.30 25.58
CA PRO A 158 9.40 -5.80 26.32
C PRO A 158 9.45 -4.27 26.21
N ILE A 159 9.83 -3.61 27.30
CA ILE A 159 9.85 -2.15 27.43
C ILE A 159 11.24 -1.73 27.88
N GLN A 160 11.92 -0.90 27.09
CA GLN A 160 13.23 -0.35 27.41
C GLN A 160 13.16 1.19 27.45
N ILE A 161 13.45 1.79 28.61
CA ILE A 161 13.46 3.24 28.82
C ILE A 161 14.81 3.64 29.42
N VAL A 162 15.77 4.00 28.57
CA VAL A 162 17.16 4.18 28.99
C VAL A 162 17.79 5.46 28.47
N ASP A 163 18.79 5.96 29.19
CA ASP A 163 19.63 7.09 28.79
C ASP A 163 18.90 8.41 28.46
N ASN A 164 17.70 8.66 29.01
CA ASN A 164 16.95 9.89 28.73
C ASN A 164 17.32 11.04 29.69
N ALA A 165 17.47 12.26 29.18
CA ALA A 165 17.85 13.45 29.96
C ALA A 165 16.84 14.61 29.79
N ILE A 166 16.18 15.04 30.87
CA ILE A 166 15.21 16.15 30.83
C ILE A 166 15.61 17.27 31.80
N GLY A 167 16.09 18.40 31.30
CA GLY A 167 16.40 19.59 32.09
C GLY A 167 15.20 20.53 32.25
N VAL A 168 14.70 20.70 33.48
CA VAL A 168 13.63 21.66 33.80
C VAL A 168 14.17 22.74 34.74
N ILE A 169 14.38 23.95 34.21
CA ILE A 169 15.00 25.10 34.92
C ILE A 169 16.47 24.88 35.32
N GLY A 170 16.88 23.65 35.62
CA GLY A 170 18.27 23.21 35.80
C GLY A 170 18.67 22.15 34.78
N ASP A 171 19.97 21.86 34.72
CA ASP A 171 20.56 20.97 33.71
C ASP A 171 20.47 19.49 34.11
N ALA A 172 20.33 18.63 33.11
CA ALA A 172 20.41 17.17 33.17
C ALA A 172 21.39 16.69 32.10
N GLU A 173 22.37 15.90 32.51
CA GLU A 173 23.34 15.29 31.61
C GLU A 173 23.42 13.79 31.85
N VAL A 174 23.36 13.03 30.77
CA VAL A 174 23.50 11.58 30.71
C VAL A 174 24.63 11.25 29.73
N GLU A 175 25.64 10.53 30.22
CA GLU A 175 26.57 9.79 29.37
C GLU A 175 25.93 8.41 29.13
N GLY A 176 25.64 8.09 27.87
CA GLY A 176 24.86 6.89 27.55
C GLY A 176 25.60 5.59 27.85
N GLY A 177 24.84 4.59 28.30
CA GLY A 177 25.32 3.25 28.56
C GLY A 177 25.20 2.33 27.34
N SER A 178 25.43 1.03 27.55
CA SER A 178 25.07 -0.01 26.60
C SER A 178 24.00 -0.88 27.26
N HIS A 179 22.86 -0.96 26.60
CA HIS A 179 21.66 -1.61 27.11
C HIS A 179 21.17 -2.64 26.09
N ASP A 180 21.03 -3.90 26.53
CA ASP A 180 20.56 -4.99 25.68
C ASP A 180 19.42 -5.72 26.38
N GLN A 181 18.29 -5.88 25.69
CA GLN A 181 17.14 -6.62 26.16
C GLN A 181 16.68 -7.63 25.11
N THR A 182 16.98 -8.91 25.32
CA THR A 182 16.53 -10.00 24.45
C THR A 182 15.46 -10.83 25.15
N TRP A 183 14.43 -11.21 24.40
CA TRP A 183 13.43 -12.16 24.85
C TRP A 183 13.11 -13.12 23.70
N SER A 184 13.05 -14.42 23.99
CA SER A 184 12.73 -15.45 22.99
C SER A 184 11.85 -16.54 23.56
N HIS A 185 10.87 -16.97 22.78
CA HIS A 185 10.04 -18.13 23.05
C HIS A 185 9.58 -18.75 21.75
N ASN A 186 9.47 -20.07 21.77
CA ASN A 186 9.01 -20.86 20.65
C ASN A 186 8.02 -21.89 21.17
N GLN A 187 6.85 -21.98 20.55
CA GLN A 187 5.85 -23.01 20.81
C GLN A 187 5.30 -23.59 19.52
N ASP A 188 5.83 -24.73 19.13
CA ASP A 188 5.26 -25.48 18.01
C ASP A 188 3.95 -26.17 18.42
N VAL A 189 2.99 -26.17 17.51
CA VAL A 189 1.70 -26.82 17.64
C VAL A 189 1.61 -27.95 16.62
N GLU A 190 1.60 -29.17 17.14
CA GLU A 190 1.33 -30.38 16.35
C GLU A 190 0.04 -31.01 16.85
N THR A 191 -0.94 -31.19 15.95
CA THR A 191 -2.21 -31.87 16.25
C THR A 191 -2.60 -32.80 15.10
N THR A 192 -3.36 -33.84 15.37
CA THR A 192 -3.98 -34.67 14.31
C THR A 192 -5.46 -34.81 14.61
N GLY A 193 -6.25 -34.74 13.56
CA GLY A 193 -7.68 -34.99 13.56
C GLY A 193 -8.08 -36.02 12.51
N GLU A 194 -7.15 -36.80 11.97
CA GLU A 194 -7.35 -37.91 11.03
C GLU A 194 -8.55 -38.78 11.45
N ASP A 195 -9.37 -39.18 10.46
CA ASP A 195 -10.56 -40.04 10.61
C ASP A 195 -11.57 -39.57 11.68
N SER A 196 -11.51 -38.30 12.10
CA SER A 196 -12.30 -37.78 13.21
C SER A 196 -13.32 -36.74 12.74
N SER A 197 -14.29 -36.37 13.57
CA SER A 197 -15.35 -35.43 13.13
C SER A 197 -15.14 -33.98 13.53
N LEU A 198 -14.34 -33.66 14.56
CA LEU A 198 -14.12 -32.29 15.07
C LEU A 198 -12.82 -32.19 15.90
N ALA A 199 -11.78 -32.90 15.49
CA ALA A 199 -10.49 -32.99 16.20
C ALA A 199 -9.42 -32.19 15.44
N GLY A 200 -8.24 -31.98 16.04
CA GLY A 200 -7.09 -31.41 15.32
C GLY A 200 -7.22 -29.96 14.83
N ASN A 201 -8.21 -29.17 15.27
CA ASN A 201 -8.29 -27.76 14.87
C ASN A 201 -7.38 -26.87 15.74
N VAL A 202 -6.69 -25.91 15.13
CA VAL A 202 -5.74 -25.02 15.79
C VAL A 202 -6.18 -23.57 15.67
N VAL A 203 -6.15 -22.85 16.79
CA VAL A 203 -6.15 -21.38 16.80
C VAL A 203 -4.84 -20.93 17.44
N SER A 204 -3.98 -20.24 16.70
CA SER A 204 -2.70 -19.70 17.18
C SER A 204 -2.68 -18.17 17.04
N LEU A 205 -2.15 -17.49 18.05
CA LEU A 205 -1.95 -16.05 18.00
C LEU A 205 -0.62 -15.68 18.64
N ASP A 206 0.29 -15.14 17.85
CA ASP A 206 1.61 -14.71 18.31
C ASP A 206 1.77 -13.20 18.10
N TRP A 207 2.30 -12.49 19.09
CA TRP A 207 2.52 -11.05 19.00
C TRP A 207 3.79 -10.58 19.70
N ALA A 208 4.76 -10.12 18.92
CA ALA A 208 5.96 -9.41 19.36
C ALA A 208 5.79 -7.87 19.25
N LEU A 209 5.84 -7.17 20.38
CA LEU A 209 5.68 -5.71 20.48
C LEU A 209 6.75 -5.09 21.41
N PRO A 210 8.03 -5.04 21.01
CA PRO A 210 9.03 -4.28 21.74
C PRO A 210 8.76 -2.77 21.68
N VAL A 211 8.96 -2.09 22.81
CA VAL A 211 8.82 -0.63 22.96
C VAL A 211 10.11 -0.05 23.51
N GLN A 212 10.82 0.73 22.69
CA GLN A 212 12.09 1.35 23.04
C GLN A 212 11.98 2.89 23.09
N ILE A 213 12.35 3.48 24.23
CA ILE A 213 12.44 4.93 24.45
C ILE A 213 13.84 5.24 24.99
N ALA A 214 14.76 5.60 24.10
CA ALA A 214 16.17 5.65 24.43
C ALA A 214 16.87 6.91 23.95
N GLY A 215 17.80 7.44 24.75
CA GLY A 215 18.68 8.54 24.36
C GLY A 215 17.98 9.88 24.06
N ASN A 216 16.76 10.12 24.57
CA ASN A 216 16.04 11.36 24.30
C ASN A 216 16.48 12.51 25.23
N ALA A 217 16.60 13.72 24.67
CA ALA A 217 16.99 14.94 25.38
C ALA A 217 15.89 16.00 25.38
N GLY A 218 15.59 16.60 26.55
CA GLY A 218 14.58 17.63 26.71
C GLY A 218 15.07 18.83 27.51
N GLY A 219 14.77 20.06 27.05
CA GLY A 219 15.12 21.31 27.75
C GLY A 219 13.92 22.23 27.94
N LEU A 220 13.64 22.66 29.17
CA LEU A 220 12.48 23.50 29.50
C LEU A 220 12.85 24.67 30.41
N ALA A 221 12.33 25.86 30.11
CA ALA A 221 12.34 27.03 30.97
C ALA A 221 13.75 27.41 31.49
N GLY A 222 14.74 27.39 30.59
CA GLY A 222 16.14 27.68 30.92
C GLY A 222 17.01 26.48 31.28
N GLY A 223 16.42 25.28 31.44
CA GLY A 223 17.17 24.04 31.69
C GLY A 223 17.72 23.39 30.42
N THR A 224 18.83 22.67 30.56
CA THR A 224 19.46 21.89 29.48
C THR A 224 19.28 20.39 29.68
N GLY A 225 18.78 19.66 28.69
CA GLY A 225 18.88 18.20 28.62
C GLY A 225 19.99 17.79 27.67
N ARG A 226 20.90 16.91 28.10
CA ARG A 226 22.04 16.46 27.28
C ARG A 226 22.26 14.96 27.40
N VAL A 227 22.32 14.28 26.26
CA VAL A 227 22.70 12.86 26.11
C VAL A 227 23.94 12.79 25.22
N VAL A 228 24.93 11.99 25.61
CA VAL A 228 26.19 11.83 24.86
C VAL A 228 26.55 10.36 24.76
N GLY A 229 26.62 9.85 23.52
CA GLY A 229 26.93 8.45 23.26
C GLY A 229 25.85 7.50 23.80
N GLY A 230 26.08 6.21 23.61
CA GLY A 230 25.27 5.13 24.18
C GLY A 230 24.59 4.28 23.11
N SER A 231 24.14 3.10 23.53
CA SER A 231 23.38 2.20 22.68
C SER A 231 22.26 1.50 23.43
N ALA A 232 21.16 1.26 22.73
CA ALA A 232 20.04 0.48 23.22
C ALA A 232 19.62 -0.53 22.15
N SER A 233 19.73 -1.82 22.45
CA SER A 233 19.24 -2.90 21.61
C SER A 233 18.10 -3.64 22.30
N GLN A 234 17.09 -4.01 21.52
CA GLN A 234 15.96 -4.78 21.99
C GLN A 234 15.54 -5.80 20.93
N SER A 235 15.49 -7.08 21.28
CA SER A 235 15.14 -8.14 20.34
C SER A 235 14.10 -9.07 20.94
N THR A 236 13.01 -9.31 20.21
CA THR A 236 11.87 -10.12 20.65
C THR A 236 11.54 -11.17 19.62
N THR A 237 11.51 -12.43 20.01
CA THR A 237 11.10 -13.55 19.16
C THR A 237 9.98 -14.32 19.84
N GLU A 238 8.80 -14.34 19.22
CA GLU A 238 7.60 -15.10 19.62
C GLU A 238 7.20 -16.02 18.47
N THR A 239 7.77 -17.23 18.41
CA THR A 239 7.61 -18.11 17.25
C THR A 239 6.84 -19.38 17.55
N GLY A 240 6.34 -20.03 16.51
CA GLY A 240 5.64 -21.30 16.63
C GLY A 240 5.15 -21.81 15.30
N ASN A 241 5.58 -23.01 14.93
CA ASN A 241 5.10 -23.66 13.71
C ASN A 241 3.78 -24.38 14.00
N VAL A 242 2.88 -24.41 13.01
CA VAL A 242 1.61 -25.13 13.13
C VAL A 242 1.59 -26.26 12.10
N THR A 243 1.50 -27.50 12.59
CA THR A 243 1.27 -28.67 11.75
C THR A 243 0.00 -29.37 12.23
N THR A 244 -0.96 -29.55 11.34
CA THR A 244 -2.08 -30.42 11.63
C THR A 244 -2.57 -31.24 10.45
N ASP A 245 -3.58 -32.07 10.68
CA ASP A 245 -4.03 -33.10 9.75
C ASP A 245 -5.52 -33.35 10.00
N GLY A 246 -6.31 -33.31 8.94
CA GLY A 246 -7.74 -33.58 8.90
C GLY A 246 -8.12 -34.62 7.85
N GLU A 247 -7.21 -35.50 7.44
CA GLU A 247 -7.47 -36.54 6.43
C GLU A 247 -8.69 -37.41 6.84
N GLY A 248 -9.53 -37.75 5.87
CA GLY A 248 -10.72 -38.60 6.05
C GLY A 248 -11.81 -38.04 6.97
N SER A 249 -11.70 -36.76 7.37
CA SER A 249 -12.47 -36.20 8.49
C SER A 249 -13.64 -35.32 8.06
N ALA A 250 -14.53 -34.96 9.01
CA ALA A 250 -15.67 -34.08 8.69
C ALA A 250 -15.37 -32.58 8.86
N LEU A 251 -14.72 -32.17 9.97
CA LEU A 251 -14.45 -30.78 10.38
C LEU A 251 -13.14 -30.69 11.20
N SER A 252 -12.13 -31.49 10.83
CA SER A 252 -10.86 -31.60 11.57
C SER A 252 -9.72 -30.93 10.81
N GLY A 253 -8.62 -30.59 11.49
CA GLY A 253 -7.43 -30.07 10.82
C GLY A 253 -7.58 -28.64 10.26
N ASN A 254 -8.46 -27.80 10.80
CA ASN A 254 -8.54 -26.40 10.38
C ASN A 254 -7.62 -25.52 11.23
N VAL A 255 -6.93 -24.56 10.62
CA VAL A 255 -6.00 -23.64 11.29
C VAL A 255 -6.49 -22.19 11.15
N VAL A 256 -6.48 -21.45 12.27
CA VAL A 256 -6.58 -19.99 12.29
C VAL A 256 -5.36 -19.43 13.01
N ALA A 257 -4.49 -18.72 12.29
CA ALA A 257 -3.24 -18.17 12.82
C ALA A 257 -3.18 -16.64 12.65
N GLY A 258 -2.80 -15.92 13.70
CA GLY A 258 -2.47 -14.49 13.62
C GLY A 258 -1.06 -14.25 14.14
N GLN A 259 -0.24 -13.54 13.39
CA GLN A 259 1.18 -13.34 13.71
C GLN A 259 1.51 -11.86 13.55
N PHE A 260 1.97 -11.19 14.62
CA PHE A 260 2.13 -9.74 14.65
C PHE A 260 3.52 -9.34 15.14
N ALA A 261 4.31 -8.69 14.28
CA ALA A 261 5.61 -8.11 14.64
C ALA A 261 5.54 -6.58 14.51
N THR A 262 5.42 -5.87 15.63
CA THR A 262 5.05 -4.45 15.62
C THR A 262 5.94 -3.59 16.54
N PRO A 263 7.25 -3.47 16.28
CA PRO A 263 8.15 -2.74 17.16
C PRO A 263 7.82 -1.23 17.18
N VAL A 264 7.99 -0.58 18.35
CA VAL A 264 7.83 0.87 18.51
C VAL A 264 9.12 1.48 19.05
N GLN A 265 9.66 2.46 18.33
CA GLN A 265 10.92 3.11 18.67
C GLN A 265 10.77 4.63 18.72
N VAL A 266 11.21 5.22 19.83
CA VAL A 266 11.30 6.68 20.04
C VAL A 266 12.68 7.02 20.58
N THR A 267 13.63 7.28 19.70
CA THR A 267 15.04 7.35 20.08
C THR A 267 15.78 8.58 19.58
N GLY A 268 16.76 9.01 20.37
CA GLY A 268 17.67 10.08 20.00
C GLY A 268 17.04 11.48 19.88
N ASN A 269 15.76 11.68 20.18
CA ASN A 269 15.10 12.96 19.91
C ASN A 269 15.56 14.09 20.86
N ALA A 270 15.58 15.33 20.36
CA ALA A 270 15.92 16.53 21.11
C ALA A 270 14.79 17.59 21.03
N ALA A 271 14.22 17.98 22.17
CA ALA A 271 13.16 19.01 22.21
C ALA A 271 13.44 20.10 23.25
N SER A 272 13.34 21.38 22.85
CA SER A 272 13.58 22.51 23.75
C SER A 272 12.52 23.61 23.68
N TRP A 273 12.17 24.17 24.85
CA TRP A 273 11.09 25.15 25.00
C TRP A 273 11.40 26.25 26.03
N ILE A 274 11.17 27.52 25.64
CA ILE A 274 11.45 28.77 26.37
C ILE A 274 12.86 28.80 26.97
N ILE A 275 13.84 29.26 26.17
CA ILE A 275 15.22 29.54 26.60
C ILE A 275 15.98 28.29 27.14
N GLY A 276 15.44 27.08 26.98
CA GLY A 276 16.13 25.82 27.31
C GLY A 276 17.08 25.35 26.21
N ASN A 277 17.83 24.26 26.44
CA ASN A 277 18.64 23.61 25.41
C ASN A 277 18.42 22.10 25.45
N ALA A 278 18.44 21.43 24.29
CA ALA A 278 18.39 19.98 24.19
C ALA A 278 19.50 19.51 23.25
N ASN A 279 20.23 18.47 23.64
CA ASN A 279 21.24 17.86 22.80
C ASN A 279 21.25 16.34 22.99
N SER A 280 20.98 15.60 21.93
CA SER A 280 21.20 14.16 21.83
C SER A 280 22.23 13.92 20.75
N SER A 281 23.32 13.21 21.06
CA SER A 281 24.41 13.02 20.09
C SER A 281 25.10 11.68 20.24
N GLY A 282 25.27 10.97 19.12
CA GLY A 282 26.00 9.71 19.02
C GLY A 282 25.28 8.52 19.65
N TYR A 283 23.95 8.50 19.63
CA TYR A 283 23.15 7.40 20.18
C TYR A 283 22.78 6.39 19.09
N GLU A 284 22.91 5.10 19.40
CA GLU A 284 22.55 3.99 18.48
C GLU A 284 21.37 3.20 19.06
N ALA A 285 20.34 2.96 18.25
CA ALA A 285 19.14 2.24 18.67
C ALA A 285 18.80 1.12 17.68
N GLU A 286 18.51 -0.07 18.19
CA GLU A 286 18.12 -1.24 17.41
C GLU A 286 16.92 -1.91 18.07
N THR A 287 15.93 -2.30 17.26
CA THR A 287 14.74 -3.00 17.75
C THR A 287 14.27 -4.06 16.77
N ASP A 288 14.31 -5.33 17.16
CA ASP A 288 13.87 -6.45 16.35
C ASP A 288 12.61 -7.10 16.92
N ALA A 289 11.66 -7.42 16.05
CA ALA A 289 10.49 -8.21 16.39
C ALA A 289 10.29 -9.35 15.38
N THR A 290 10.28 -10.59 15.85
CA THR A 290 9.92 -11.77 15.07
C THR A 290 8.70 -12.42 15.69
N SER A 291 7.68 -12.71 14.90
CA SER A 291 6.43 -13.33 15.35
C SER A 291 5.98 -14.44 14.42
N GLY A 292 5.55 -15.57 14.98
CA GLY A 292 4.92 -16.66 14.24
C GLY A 292 5.89 -17.72 13.69
N GLY A 293 5.41 -18.44 12.68
CA GLY A 293 6.09 -19.53 12.00
C GLY A 293 5.30 -19.92 10.75
N TRP A 294 5.64 -21.03 10.11
CA TRP A 294 4.88 -21.55 8.97
C TRP A 294 3.67 -22.40 9.42
N VAL A 295 2.74 -22.62 8.50
CA VAL A 295 1.52 -23.42 8.71
C VAL A 295 1.44 -24.52 7.66
N GLU A 296 1.22 -25.75 8.11
CA GLU A 296 0.98 -26.92 7.27
C GLU A 296 -0.25 -27.66 7.77
N THR A 297 -1.16 -27.99 6.86
CA THR A 297 -2.29 -28.86 7.19
C THR A 297 -2.76 -29.72 6.04
N ASP A 298 -3.28 -30.90 6.36
CA ASP A 298 -3.90 -31.80 5.38
C ASP A 298 -5.43 -31.85 5.57
N GLY A 299 -6.17 -32.01 4.48
CA GLY A 299 -7.62 -32.11 4.43
C GLY A 299 -8.12 -33.12 3.40
N ASP A 300 -7.29 -34.07 3.00
CA ASP A 300 -7.60 -35.05 1.97
C ASP A 300 -8.77 -35.94 2.40
N ASP A 301 -9.60 -36.38 1.44
CA ASP A 301 -10.83 -37.14 1.69
C ASP A 301 -11.83 -36.46 2.66
N SER A 302 -11.64 -35.18 2.99
CA SER A 302 -12.41 -34.48 4.01
C SER A 302 -13.68 -33.79 3.46
N ALA A 303 -14.65 -33.52 4.34
CA ALA A 303 -15.77 -32.67 3.98
C ALA A 303 -15.45 -31.16 4.12
N LEU A 304 -14.80 -30.78 5.23
CA LEU A 304 -14.55 -29.39 5.65
C LEU A 304 -13.28 -29.28 6.53
N GLY A 305 -12.31 -30.16 6.34
CA GLY A 305 -11.03 -30.17 7.05
C GLY A 305 -9.93 -29.42 6.32
N GLY A 306 -8.74 -29.32 6.90
CA GLY A 306 -7.58 -28.75 6.23
C GLY A 306 -7.76 -27.31 5.71
N ASN A 307 -8.60 -26.46 6.32
CA ASN A 307 -8.71 -25.06 5.87
C ASN A 307 -7.83 -24.15 6.72
N VAL A 308 -7.13 -23.22 6.10
CA VAL A 308 -6.22 -22.28 6.75
C VAL A 308 -6.72 -20.84 6.63
N GLY A 309 -6.75 -20.12 7.75
CA GLY A 309 -6.83 -18.67 7.80
C GLY A 309 -5.61 -18.11 8.53
N ALA A 310 -4.65 -17.53 7.83
CA ALA A 310 -3.39 -17.04 8.42
C ALA A 310 -3.20 -15.55 8.14
N VAL A 311 -2.79 -14.77 9.15
CA VAL A 311 -2.64 -13.31 9.02
C VAL A 311 -1.30 -12.85 9.60
N PRO A 312 -0.24 -12.77 8.79
CA PRO A 312 1.03 -12.17 9.18
C PRO A 312 1.02 -10.64 8.95
N ILE A 313 1.34 -9.87 10.01
CA ILE A 313 1.46 -8.41 9.97
C ILE A 313 2.79 -7.98 10.57
N ALA A 314 3.62 -7.30 9.77
CA ALA A 314 4.85 -6.66 10.20
C ALA A 314 4.72 -5.13 10.07
N LEU A 315 4.91 -4.39 11.16
CA LEU A 315 4.74 -2.92 11.20
C LEU A 315 5.64 -2.26 12.27
N PRO A 316 6.88 -1.87 11.92
CA PRO A 316 7.67 -0.93 12.73
C PRO A 316 7.07 0.48 12.73
N VAL A 317 7.06 1.09 13.92
CA VAL A 317 6.71 2.51 14.13
C VAL A 317 7.89 3.24 14.76
N LYS A 318 8.44 4.23 14.05
CA LYS A 318 9.66 4.95 14.41
C LYS A 318 9.43 6.47 14.51
N VAL A 319 9.92 7.07 15.59
CA VAL A 319 10.01 8.54 15.75
C VAL A 319 11.40 8.86 16.30
N ASN A 320 12.35 9.05 15.41
CA ASN A 320 13.77 9.04 15.76
C ASN A 320 14.52 10.27 15.26
N ASP A 321 15.56 10.65 15.98
CA ASP A 321 16.47 11.74 15.61
C ASP A 321 15.79 13.09 15.31
N ASN A 322 14.64 13.40 15.94
CA ASN A 322 13.95 14.67 15.67
C ASN A 322 14.46 15.78 16.59
N ALA A 323 14.66 16.99 16.04
CA ALA A 323 15.08 18.19 16.77
C ALA A 323 14.04 19.32 16.70
N ALA A 324 13.50 19.77 17.84
CA ALA A 324 12.52 20.86 17.89
C ALA A 324 12.90 21.95 18.89
N ALA A 325 12.92 23.21 18.46
CA ALA A 325 13.29 24.36 19.30
C ALA A 325 12.29 25.54 19.21
N ALA A 326 12.06 26.24 20.33
CA ALA A 326 11.22 27.44 20.37
C ALA A 326 11.66 28.52 21.37
N HIS A 327 11.43 29.79 21.02
CA HIS A 327 11.59 30.97 21.89
C HIS A 327 13.03 31.15 22.44
N GLY A 328 14.01 31.15 21.55
CA GLY A 328 15.42 31.40 21.80
C GLY A 328 16.22 30.18 22.24
N SER A 329 15.66 28.97 22.10
CA SER A 329 16.28 27.71 22.51
C SER A 329 17.11 27.06 21.39
N LEU A 330 17.90 26.06 21.78
CA LEU A 330 18.68 25.19 20.88
C LEU A 330 18.19 23.73 21.02
N ALA A 331 18.06 23.01 19.91
CA ALA A 331 17.85 21.57 19.89
C ALA A 331 18.80 20.93 18.88
N ASN A 332 19.62 19.97 19.30
CA ASN A 332 20.49 19.21 18.42
C ASN A 332 20.24 17.71 18.59
N SER A 333 20.13 17.01 17.48
CA SER A 333 20.01 15.56 17.41
C SER A 333 21.06 15.02 16.45
N ASN A 334 21.66 13.88 16.80
CA ASN A 334 22.49 13.08 15.92
C ASN A 334 22.45 11.65 16.46
N SER A 335 21.66 10.78 15.85
CA SER A 335 21.45 9.39 16.25
C SER A 335 21.16 8.49 15.06
N SER A 336 21.47 7.20 15.22
CA SER A 336 21.17 6.15 14.24
C SER A 336 20.14 5.18 14.82
N SER A 337 19.25 4.68 13.96
CA SER A 337 18.16 3.82 14.40
C SER A 337 17.79 2.73 13.38
N ALA A 338 17.68 1.48 13.83
CA ALA A 338 17.13 0.36 13.09
C ALA A 338 15.88 -0.17 13.80
N ALA A 339 14.84 -0.52 13.04
CA ALA A 339 13.73 -1.31 13.55
C ALA A 339 13.26 -2.32 12.50
N ASP A 340 13.45 -3.59 12.81
CA ASP A 340 13.17 -4.71 11.92
C ASP A 340 11.98 -5.53 12.44
N ALA A 341 11.17 -6.04 11.53
CA ALA A 341 9.96 -6.79 11.85
C ALA A 341 9.73 -7.95 10.89
N GLN A 342 9.59 -9.16 11.43
CA GLN A 342 9.27 -10.35 10.67
C GLN A 342 8.01 -11.02 11.24
N ALA A 343 6.97 -11.17 10.43
CA ALA A 343 5.77 -11.92 10.77
C ALA A 343 5.63 -13.13 9.84
N GLY A 344 5.63 -14.33 10.41
CA GLY A 344 5.68 -15.59 9.67
C GLY A 344 7.10 -16.05 9.36
N ASP A 345 7.18 -17.31 8.93
CA ASP A 345 8.41 -17.96 8.48
C ASP A 345 8.06 -18.93 7.34
N THR A 346 9.06 -19.49 6.68
CA THR A 346 8.86 -20.42 5.57
C THR A 346 9.45 -21.80 5.86
N THR A 347 8.85 -22.82 5.28
CA THR A 347 9.39 -24.17 5.22
C THR A 347 9.50 -24.60 3.75
N PRO A 348 10.42 -25.50 3.36
CA PRO A 348 10.45 -26.00 1.98
C PRO A 348 9.10 -26.60 1.58
N GLY A 349 8.50 -26.06 0.52
CA GLY A 349 7.27 -26.56 -0.09
C GLY A 349 7.51 -27.27 -1.42
N TRP A 350 6.48 -27.34 -2.26
CA TRP A 350 6.55 -28.02 -3.55
C TRP A 350 7.68 -27.48 -4.42
N SER A 351 8.37 -28.39 -5.11
CA SER A 351 9.57 -28.08 -5.90
C SER A 351 10.66 -27.31 -5.12
N ASN A 352 10.68 -27.45 -3.78
CA ASN A 352 11.60 -26.79 -2.86
C ASN A 352 11.45 -25.24 -2.86
N VAL A 353 10.25 -24.74 -3.14
CA VAL A 353 9.87 -23.32 -3.00
C VAL A 353 9.58 -23.03 -1.52
N PRO A 354 10.27 -22.09 -0.86
CA PRO A 354 9.98 -21.71 0.52
C PRO A 354 8.53 -21.20 0.66
N SER A 355 7.72 -21.89 1.47
CA SER A 355 6.28 -21.65 1.61
C SER A 355 5.90 -21.35 3.06
N TYR A 356 5.06 -20.34 3.23
CA TYR A 356 4.50 -19.90 4.51
C TYR A 356 3.30 -20.76 4.92
N VAL A 357 2.40 -21.02 3.97
CA VAL A 357 1.22 -21.87 4.15
C VAL A 357 1.26 -22.99 3.12
N GLN A 358 1.05 -24.21 3.58
CA GLN A 358 0.85 -25.39 2.73
C GLN A 358 -0.41 -26.12 3.17
N THR A 359 -1.32 -26.41 2.24
CA THR A 359 -2.53 -27.16 2.58
C THR A 359 -3.11 -28.04 1.47
N SER A 360 -3.53 -29.25 1.76
CA SER A 360 -4.19 -30.14 0.78
C SER A 360 -5.67 -30.37 1.09
N GLY A 361 -6.40 -30.79 0.07
CA GLY A 361 -7.82 -31.08 0.10
C GLY A 361 -8.22 -31.95 -1.08
N GLU A 362 -7.39 -32.95 -1.40
CA GLU A 362 -7.63 -33.91 -2.46
C GLU A 362 -8.86 -34.77 -2.17
N ASP A 363 -9.62 -35.14 -3.21
CA ASP A 363 -10.84 -35.95 -3.13
C ASP A 363 -11.89 -35.44 -2.11
N SER A 364 -11.82 -34.15 -1.77
CA SER A 364 -12.58 -33.54 -0.69
C SER A 364 -13.83 -32.79 -1.17
N ALA A 365 -14.69 -32.34 -0.25
CA ALA A 365 -15.72 -31.38 -0.59
C ALA A 365 -15.17 -29.95 -0.52
N VAL A 366 -15.02 -29.36 0.66
CA VAL A 366 -14.54 -27.98 0.83
C VAL A 366 -13.40 -27.98 1.85
N ALA A 367 -12.30 -28.64 1.49
CA ALA A 367 -11.09 -28.76 2.31
C ALA A 367 -9.87 -28.16 1.59
N GLY A 368 -8.77 -27.93 2.28
CA GLY A 368 -7.57 -27.38 1.66
C GLY A 368 -7.75 -25.94 1.16
N ASN A 369 -8.63 -25.12 1.75
CA ASN A 369 -8.75 -23.72 1.32
C ASN A 369 -7.87 -22.81 2.18
N ALA A 370 -7.19 -21.85 1.57
CA ALA A 370 -6.31 -20.90 2.25
C ALA A 370 -6.81 -19.44 2.10
N ILE A 371 -6.91 -18.72 3.21
CA ILE A 371 -7.16 -17.27 3.25
C ILE A 371 -6.01 -16.62 4.01
N VAL A 372 -5.14 -15.90 3.30
CA VAL A 372 -3.83 -15.48 3.81
C VAL A 372 -3.57 -13.99 3.51
N PRO A 373 -4.23 -13.03 4.17
CA PRO A 373 -3.89 -11.62 4.00
C PRO A 373 -2.54 -11.29 4.66
N GLN A 374 -1.58 -10.77 3.89
CA GLN A 374 -0.19 -10.52 4.32
C GLN A 374 0.14 -9.02 4.22
N THR A 375 0.74 -8.43 5.27
CA THR A 375 1.06 -6.99 5.26
C THR A 375 2.43 -6.65 5.86
N ALA A 376 3.26 -5.92 5.10
CA ALA A 376 4.57 -5.41 5.51
C ALA A 376 4.63 -3.88 5.37
N ASP A 377 4.46 -3.17 6.49
CA ASP A 377 4.32 -1.72 6.50
C ASP A 377 5.40 -1.06 7.35
N VAL A 378 5.66 0.23 7.11
CA VAL A 378 6.56 1.05 7.96
C VAL A 378 5.87 2.37 8.26
N ALA A 379 5.96 2.86 9.50
CA ALA A 379 5.60 4.23 9.82
C ALA A 379 6.80 4.96 10.42
N ASN A 380 7.39 5.90 9.69
CA ASN A 380 8.64 6.55 10.11
C ASN A 380 8.56 8.08 10.12
N VAL A 381 9.03 8.69 11.20
CA VAL A 381 9.35 10.11 11.29
C VAL A 381 10.79 10.26 11.79
N GLY A 382 11.70 10.56 10.88
CA GLY A 382 13.15 10.55 11.11
C GLY A 382 13.82 11.89 10.79
N GLY A 383 14.77 12.34 11.60
CA GLY A 383 15.64 13.47 11.22
C GLY A 383 14.91 14.81 11.01
N VAL A 384 13.73 15.03 11.60
CA VAL A 384 13.00 16.30 11.44
C VAL A 384 13.55 17.39 12.35
N ALA A 385 14.08 18.45 11.76
CA ALA A 385 14.52 19.65 12.43
C ALA A 385 13.51 20.80 12.26
N ALA A 386 13.01 21.37 13.37
CA ALA A 386 12.04 22.46 13.33
C ALA A 386 12.32 23.55 14.38
N SER A 387 12.19 24.83 14.00
CA SER A 387 12.33 25.93 14.96
C SER A 387 11.35 27.11 14.83
N TRP A 388 10.94 27.65 15.98
CA TRP A 388 10.22 28.92 16.10
C TRP A 388 11.03 29.91 16.93
N VAL A 389 11.73 30.86 16.28
CA VAL A 389 12.68 31.78 16.94
C VAL A 389 13.72 30.95 17.69
N GLY A 390 14.65 30.29 17.00
CA GLY A 390 15.60 29.37 17.64
C GLY A 390 16.57 28.71 16.67
N LEU A 391 17.25 27.65 17.14
CA LEU A 391 18.14 26.81 16.36
C LEU A 391 17.75 25.34 16.57
N ALA A 392 17.56 24.58 15.49
CA ALA A 392 17.28 23.15 15.56
C ALA A 392 18.12 22.41 14.51
N ASN A 393 18.85 21.36 14.88
CA ASN A 393 19.69 20.63 13.93
C ASN A 393 19.58 19.11 14.13
N THR A 394 19.55 18.36 13.04
CA THR A 394 19.66 16.90 12.96
C THR A 394 20.84 16.54 12.04
N GLY A 395 21.49 15.39 12.27
CA GLY A 395 22.61 14.90 11.44
C GLY A 395 23.91 15.72 11.48
N LYS A 396 24.04 16.66 12.42
CA LYS A 396 25.27 17.47 12.58
C LYS A 396 26.38 16.64 13.24
N ASP A 397 27.59 16.63 12.65
CA ASP A 397 28.81 15.98 13.18
C ASP A 397 28.84 14.43 13.09
N GLY A 398 28.49 13.85 11.94
CA GLY A 398 28.66 12.41 11.69
C GLY A 398 27.61 11.77 10.78
N GLY A 399 26.54 12.50 10.45
CA GLY A 399 25.37 11.98 9.73
C GLY A 399 24.41 11.23 10.66
N THR A 400 23.23 10.90 10.15
CA THR A 400 22.18 10.13 10.83
C THR A 400 21.66 9.07 9.87
N SER A 401 21.36 7.89 10.39
CA SER A 401 20.85 6.78 9.57
C SER A 401 19.62 6.14 10.17
N HIS A 402 18.67 5.80 9.31
CA HIS A 402 17.45 5.08 9.65
C HIS A 402 17.34 3.83 8.78
N SER A 403 17.06 2.66 9.37
CA SER A 403 16.82 1.43 8.60
C SER A 403 15.58 0.67 9.09
N SER A 404 14.96 -0.08 8.18
CA SER A 404 13.95 -1.09 8.49
C SER A 404 13.97 -2.21 7.46
N VAL A 405 14.06 -3.45 7.94
CA VAL A 405 13.77 -4.67 7.18
C VAL A 405 12.45 -5.25 7.69
N VAL A 406 11.48 -5.42 6.80
CA VAL A 406 10.11 -5.78 7.15
C VAL A 406 9.61 -6.90 6.26
N ASP A 407 9.38 -8.08 6.83
CA ASP A 407 8.92 -9.26 6.09
C ASP A 407 7.60 -9.78 6.67
N ALA A 408 6.62 -10.04 5.81
CA ALA A 408 5.33 -10.61 6.20
C ALA A 408 4.93 -11.79 5.30
N GLY A 409 4.84 -12.96 5.92
CA GLY A 409 4.40 -14.22 5.34
C GLY A 409 5.33 -14.80 4.27
N GLY A 410 4.79 -15.21 3.12
CA GLY A 410 5.53 -15.91 2.08
C GLY A 410 4.63 -16.59 1.05
N PHE A 411 5.14 -17.62 0.38
CA PHE A 411 4.43 -18.35 -0.66
C PHE A 411 3.29 -19.20 -0.07
N VAL A 412 2.13 -19.26 -0.75
CA VAL A 412 0.97 -20.06 -0.33
C VAL A 412 0.73 -21.18 -1.33
N SER A 413 0.80 -22.44 -0.91
CA SER A 413 0.51 -23.58 -1.79
C SER A 413 -0.68 -24.39 -1.34
N SER A 414 -1.47 -24.89 -2.29
CA SER A 414 -2.59 -25.76 -1.96
C SER A 414 -2.99 -26.81 -3.00
N GLU A 415 -3.33 -28.03 -2.59
CA GLU A 415 -3.81 -29.12 -3.45
C GLU A 415 -5.33 -29.30 -3.35
N GLY A 416 -6.01 -29.51 -4.47
CA GLY A 416 -7.47 -29.69 -4.53
C GLY A 416 -7.93 -30.67 -5.63
N GLU A 417 -7.07 -31.60 -6.03
CA GLU A 417 -7.36 -32.62 -7.05
C GLU A 417 -8.58 -33.47 -6.68
N GLY A 418 -9.46 -33.78 -7.64
CA GLY A 418 -10.66 -34.59 -7.42
C GLY A 418 -11.76 -33.93 -6.54
N SER A 419 -11.54 -32.70 -6.06
CA SER A 419 -12.38 -32.09 -5.02
C SER A 419 -13.61 -31.32 -5.54
N ALA A 420 -14.52 -30.95 -4.63
CA ALA A 420 -15.74 -30.17 -4.91
C ALA A 420 -15.79 -28.84 -4.17
N GLY A 421 -14.79 -27.99 -4.40
CA GLY A 421 -14.60 -26.72 -3.70
C GLY A 421 -13.37 -26.68 -2.80
N GLY A 422 -12.42 -27.59 -2.98
CA GLY A 422 -11.15 -27.58 -2.25
C GLY A 422 -10.05 -26.78 -2.94
N GLY A 423 -8.90 -26.61 -2.29
CA GLY A 423 -7.72 -25.99 -2.91
C GLY A 423 -7.83 -24.50 -3.26
N ASN A 424 -8.85 -23.76 -2.80
CA ASN A 424 -8.98 -22.35 -3.20
C ASN A 424 -8.10 -21.45 -2.32
N ILE A 425 -7.39 -20.49 -2.95
CA ILE A 425 -6.50 -19.55 -2.31
C ILE A 425 -7.03 -18.11 -2.44
N VAL A 426 -7.04 -17.39 -1.32
CA VAL A 426 -7.25 -15.94 -1.27
C VAL A 426 -6.09 -15.31 -0.51
N ASP A 427 -5.15 -14.70 -1.23
CA ASP A 427 -3.83 -14.31 -0.68
C ASP A 427 -3.49 -12.83 -0.94
N PRO A 428 -4.26 -11.85 -0.43
CA PRO A 428 -3.93 -10.46 -0.69
C PRO A 428 -2.66 -10.03 0.06
N ALA A 429 -1.67 -9.53 -0.68
CA ALA A 429 -0.41 -9.01 -0.16
C ALA A 429 -0.34 -7.47 -0.30
N VAL A 430 0.08 -6.79 0.77
CA VAL A 430 0.24 -5.32 0.79
C VAL A 430 1.55 -4.94 1.46
N ALA A 431 2.35 -4.12 0.80
CA ALA A 431 3.50 -3.47 1.42
C ALA A 431 3.39 -1.95 1.26
N ALA A 432 3.32 -1.20 2.37
CA ALA A 432 3.09 0.25 2.34
C ALA A 432 3.91 1.03 3.38
N PRO A 433 5.23 1.17 3.22
CA PRO A 433 6.02 2.12 4.01
C PRO A 433 5.55 3.57 3.81
N VAL A 434 5.21 4.24 4.92
CA VAL A 434 4.79 5.64 4.99
C VAL A 434 5.80 6.44 5.81
N GLU A 435 6.46 7.41 5.17
CA GLU A 435 7.62 8.06 5.78
C GLU A 435 7.66 9.59 5.62
N VAL A 436 8.16 10.25 6.65
CA VAL A 436 8.56 11.67 6.62
C VAL A 436 9.94 11.79 7.23
N THR A 437 10.96 12.03 6.41
CA THR A 437 12.34 12.02 6.88
C THR A 437 13.12 13.26 6.47
N CYS A 438 14.15 13.60 7.22
CA CYS A 438 15.14 14.60 6.83
C CYS A 438 14.53 15.99 6.46
N ILE A 439 13.61 16.50 7.28
CA ILE A 439 12.90 17.76 7.04
C ILE A 439 13.53 18.90 7.86
N ALA A 440 13.73 20.06 7.27
CA ALA A 440 14.19 21.27 7.95
C ALA A 440 13.19 22.42 7.81
N GLY A 441 12.64 22.91 8.93
CA GLY A 441 11.64 23.98 8.96
C GLY A 441 11.96 25.12 9.92
N THR A 442 11.93 26.38 9.47
CA THR A 442 12.18 27.55 10.34
C THR A 442 11.14 28.67 10.18
N TYR A 443 10.70 29.26 11.30
CA TYR A 443 9.97 30.52 11.28
C TYR A 443 10.88 31.75 11.34
N ILE A 444 11.80 31.77 12.32
CA ILE A 444 12.87 32.76 12.51
C ILE A 444 14.07 31.98 13.07
N GLY A 445 15.19 31.92 12.35
CA GLY A 445 16.40 31.26 12.83
C GLY A 445 17.03 30.33 11.79
N ASN A 446 18.00 29.52 12.24
CA ASN A 446 18.70 28.57 11.37
C ASN A 446 18.39 27.13 11.79
N VAL A 447 18.04 26.31 10.82
CA VAL A 447 17.70 24.91 11.01
C VAL A 447 18.40 24.08 9.93
N SER A 448 18.93 22.91 10.31
CA SER A 448 19.56 22.00 9.35
C SER A 448 19.26 20.54 9.65
N SER A 449 18.90 19.78 8.63
CA SER A 449 18.89 18.31 8.64
C SER A 449 19.84 17.83 7.56
N THR A 450 21.06 17.45 7.92
CA THR A 450 22.11 17.17 6.92
C THR A 450 22.68 15.77 7.07
N SER A 451 23.10 15.16 5.95
CA SER A 451 23.70 13.81 5.94
C SER A 451 22.77 12.75 6.56
N CYS A 452 21.50 12.79 6.16
CA CYS A 452 20.45 11.90 6.63
C CYS A 452 20.26 10.75 5.63
N GLU A 453 20.46 9.51 6.07
CA GLU A 453 20.32 8.30 5.25
C GLU A 453 19.08 7.50 5.71
N ASN A 454 18.26 7.05 4.77
CA ASN A 454 17.12 6.18 5.03
C ASN A 454 17.19 4.91 4.16
N THR A 455 17.02 3.74 4.76
CA THR A 455 16.99 2.46 4.05
C THR A 455 15.77 1.65 4.47
N VAL A 456 14.97 1.21 3.51
CA VAL A 456 13.80 0.36 3.76
C VAL A 456 13.77 -0.82 2.80
N ASP A 457 13.58 -2.02 3.35
CA ASP A 457 13.28 -3.25 2.61
C ASP A 457 11.98 -3.81 3.19
N ALA A 458 10.91 -3.80 2.40
CA ALA A 458 9.58 -4.23 2.83
C ALA A 458 9.01 -5.27 1.87
N ASN A 459 8.78 -6.50 2.36
CA ASN A 459 8.31 -7.63 1.56
C ASN A 459 7.05 -8.25 2.16
N ALA A 460 5.96 -8.26 1.41
CA ALA A 460 4.71 -8.94 1.79
C ALA A 460 4.38 -10.05 0.80
N GLY A 461 4.27 -11.29 1.26
CA GLY A 461 3.98 -12.45 0.41
C GLY A 461 5.07 -12.76 -0.63
N ASN A 462 4.85 -13.83 -1.40
CA ASN A 462 5.78 -14.27 -2.45
C ASN A 462 5.07 -14.99 -3.63
N GLY A 463 3.73 -14.91 -3.68
CA GLY A 463 2.92 -15.60 -4.69
C GLY A 463 2.22 -16.85 -4.15
N SER A 464 1.49 -17.52 -5.05
CA SER A 464 0.67 -18.66 -4.71
C SER A 464 0.65 -19.73 -5.80
N HIS A 465 0.37 -20.97 -5.41
CA HIS A 465 0.12 -22.04 -6.37
C HIS A 465 -0.90 -23.05 -5.88
N THR A 466 -1.78 -23.51 -6.78
CA THR A 466 -2.73 -24.58 -6.44
C THR A 466 -3.06 -25.52 -7.60
N THR A 467 -3.50 -26.73 -7.29
CA THR A 467 -3.97 -27.73 -8.26
C THR A 467 -5.46 -28.01 -8.06
N GLY A 468 -6.16 -28.25 -9.16
CA GLY A 468 -7.60 -28.51 -9.18
C GLY A 468 -7.99 -29.46 -10.30
N ASP A 469 -7.16 -30.44 -10.60
CA ASP A 469 -7.43 -31.43 -11.65
C ASP A 469 -8.62 -32.33 -11.25
N ASP A 470 -9.40 -32.81 -12.22
CA ASP A 470 -10.59 -33.67 -12.03
C ASP A 470 -11.65 -33.11 -11.05
N SER A 471 -11.68 -31.80 -10.85
CA SER A 471 -12.41 -31.16 -9.74
C SER A 471 -13.60 -30.28 -10.17
N THR A 472 -14.34 -29.74 -9.19
CA THR A 472 -15.38 -28.72 -9.42
C THR A 472 -15.22 -27.53 -8.47
N LEU A 473 -15.11 -26.31 -9.02
CA LEU A 473 -14.92 -25.07 -8.24
C LEU A 473 -13.72 -25.11 -7.26
N ALA A 474 -12.64 -25.79 -7.63
CA ALA A 474 -11.45 -25.98 -6.80
C ALA A 474 -10.20 -25.35 -7.43
N GLY A 475 -9.12 -25.24 -6.67
CA GLY A 475 -7.83 -24.76 -7.20
C GLY A 475 -7.90 -23.36 -7.82
N ASN A 476 -8.74 -22.46 -7.29
CA ASN A 476 -8.83 -21.08 -7.79
C ASN A 476 -8.02 -20.12 -6.90
N VAL A 477 -7.40 -19.11 -7.52
CA VAL A 477 -6.64 -18.06 -6.82
C VAL A 477 -7.33 -16.71 -6.98
N VAL A 478 -7.45 -15.99 -5.87
CA VAL A 478 -7.79 -14.56 -5.87
C VAL A 478 -6.73 -13.79 -5.09
N ASN A 479 -6.04 -12.88 -5.77
CA ASN A 479 -4.92 -12.14 -5.20
C ASN A 479 -5.02 -10.63 -5.47
N THR A 480 -4.59 -9.81 -4.52
CA THR A 480 -4.33 -8.39 -4.73
C THR A 480 -2.95 -8.11 -4.18
N GLN A 481 -2.07 -7.54 -5.00
CA GLN A 481 -0.64 -7.51 -4.72
C GLN A 481 -0.18 -6.05 -4.81
N ALA A 482 -0.25 -5.31 -3.70
CA ALA A 482 -0.11 -3.85 -3.71
C ALA A 482 1.15 -3.39 -2.98
N ALA A 483 2.14 -2.93 -3.75
CA ALA A 483 3.34 -2.26 -3.27
C ALA A 483 3.16 -0.73 -3.40
N LEU A 484 3.20 -0.03 -2.28
CA LEU A 484 2.95 1.41 -2.17
C LEU A 484 4.12 2.06 -1.42
N ALA A 485 4.58 3.24 -1.86
CA ALA A 485 5.64 3.97 -1.14
C ALA A 485 5.31 5.48 -1.05
N PRO A 486 4.36 5.88 -0.18
CA PRO A 486 4.06 7.29 0.05
C PRO A 486 5.04 7.97 1.02
N GLU A 487 5.70 9.03 0.58
CA GLU A 487 6.76 9.65 1.39
C GLU A 487 7.06 11.11 1.10
N VAL A 488 7.74 11.76 2.06
CA VAL A 488 8.27 13.11 1.93
C VAL A 488 9.65 13.19 2.58
N TYR A 489 10.67 13.61 1.86
CA TYR A 489 12.02 13.74 2.45
C TYR A 489 12.89 14.83 1.82
N GLY A 490 13.97 15.23 2.50
CA GLY A 490 14.91 16.23 1.96
C GLY A 490 14.28 17.62 1.72
N VAL A 491 13.33 18.05 2.56
CA VAL A 491 12.60 19.32 2.40
C VAL A 491 13.14 20.42 3.33
N GLY A 492 13.59 21.53 2.76
CA GLY A 492 14.04 22.73 3.49
C GLY A 492 13.10 23.93 3.31
N GLY A 493 12.29 24.22 4.33
CA GLY A 493 11.33 25.33 4.36
C GLY A 493 11.72 26.46 5.31
N SER A 494 11.87 27.68 4.79
CA SER A 494 12.19 28.86 5.59
C SER A 494 11.14 29.97 5.47
N HIS A 495 10.65 30.48 6.60
CA HIS A 495 9.91 31.74 6.61
C HIS A 495 10.87 32.92 6.78
N ILE A 496 11.66 32.95 7.87
CA ILE A 496 12.77 33.88 8.10
C ILE A 496 14.02 33.12 8.57
N GLY A 497 15.15 33.34 7.91
CA GLY A 497 16.43 32.70 8.25
C GLY A 497 16.78 31.57 7.28
N GLN A 498 17.47 30.52 7.76
CA GLN A 498 18.00 29.45 6.91
C GLN A 498 17.40 28.09 7.29
N ALA A 499 16.92 27.33 6.30
CA ALA A 499 16.58 25.91 6.43
C ALA A 499 17.34 25.12 5.36
N VAL A 500 18.08 24.09 5.76
CA VAL A 500 18.83 23.20 4.85
C VAL A 500 18.48 21.75 5.16
N ALA A 501 18.07 21.00 4.14
CA ALA A 501 17.84 19.56 4.20
C ALA A 501 18.72 18.86 3.16
N GLU A 502 19.45 17.82 3.57
CA GLU A 502 20.25 16.93 2.70
C GLU A 502 19.93 15.48 3.07
N ALA A 503 19.51 14.68 2.12
CA ALA A 503 19.04 13.31 2.35
C ALA A 503 19.48 12.33 1.26
N THR A 504 19.63 11.06 1.62
CA THR A 504 19.81 9.94 0.68
C THR A 504 18.88 8.81 1.07
N GLU A 505 18.16 8.24 0.11
CA GLU A 505 17.27 7.11 0.33
C GLU A 505 17.59 5.91 -0.57
N THR A 506 17.50 4.71 0.01
CA THR A 506 17.42 3.45 -0.74
C THR A 506 16.21 2.66 -0.27
N LYS A 507 15.32 2.27 -1.18
CA LYS A 507 14.07 1.60 -0.82
C LYS A 507 13.70 0.48 -1.77
N THR A 508 13.37 -0.69 -1.21
CA THR A 508 12.76 -1.81 -1.93
C THR A 508 11.42 -2.13 -1.28
N VAL A 509 10.35 -2.18 -2.08
CA VAL A 509 9.00 -2.54 -1.63
C VAL A 509 8.44 -3.61 -2.55
N THR A 510 8.22 -4.80 -2.02
CA THR A 510 7.70 -5.94 -2.76
C THR A 510 6.38 -6.41 -2.16
N ALA A 511 5.37 -6.63 -2.99
CA ALA A 511 4.11 -7.23 -2.58
C ALA A 511 3.69 -8.33 -3.57
N GLY A 512 3.46 -9.54 -3.08
CA GLY A 512 3.02 -10.68 -3.88
C GLY A 512 4.13 -11.27 -4.76
N GLY A 513 3.73 -11.97 -5.82
CA GLY A 513 4.64 -12.69 -6.69
C GLY A 513 3.90 -13.43 -7.81
N TYR A 514 4.37 -14.62 -8.14
CA TYR A 514 3.77 -15.50 -9.15
C TYR A 514 2.50 -16.16 -8.61
N ASP A 515 1.41 -16.15 -9.39
CA ASP A 515 0.21 -16.95 -9.11
C ASP A 515 0.05 -18.07 -10.16
N GLY A 516 -0.05 -19.32 -9.71
CA GLY A 516 -0.14 -20.48 -10.62
C GLY A 516 -1.28 -21.43 -10.28
N THR A 517 -1.97 -21.97 -11.29
CA THR A 517 -2.99 -23.01 -11.09
C THR A 517 -2.91 -24.13 -12.12
N THR A 518 -3.38 -25.32 -11.75
CA THR A 518 -3.78 -26.36 -12.71
C THR A 518 -5.24 -26.75 -12.54
N GLY A 519 -5.89 -27.24 -13.59
CA GLY A 519 -7.30 -27.60 -13.55
C GLY A 519 -7.76 -28.63 -14.56
N ASN A 520 -6.93 -29.60 -14.95
CA ASN A 520 -7.26 -30.56 -16.02
C ASN A 520 -8.60 -31.26 -15.79
N ASP A 521 -9.38 -31.50 -16.84
CA ASP A 521 -10.65 -32.25 -16.79
C ASP A 521 -11.68 -31.70 -15.76
N SER A 522 -11.58 -30.42 -15.39
CA SER A 522 -12.35 -29.82 -14.28
C SER A 522 -13.55 -28.98 -14.73
N SER A 523 -14.37 -28.52 -13.77
CA SER A 523 -15.46 -27.57 -14.02
C SER A 523 -15.42 -26.39 -13.06
N GLY A 524 -15.10 -25.20 -13.57
CA GLY A 524 -15.04 -23.97 -12.77
C GLY A 524 -13.81 -23.89 -11.86
N SER A 525 -12.78 -24.71 -12.12
CA SER A 525 -11.58 -24.82 -11.32
C SER A 525 -10.36 -24.22 -12.02
N GLY A 526 -9.26 -24.05 -11.30
CA GLY A 526 -8.00 -23.60 -11.89
C GLY A 526 -7.99 -22.13 -12.34
N ASN A 527 -8.94 -21.29 -11.92
CA ASN A 527 -9.00 -19.90 -12.37
C ASN A 527 -8.16 -18.95 -11.50
N ILE A 528 -7.61 -17.90 -12.10
CA ILE A 528 -6.86 -16.85 -11.40
C ILE A 528 -7.53 -15.49 -11.61
N VAL A 529 -7.69 -14.74 -10.52
CA VAL A 529 -7.97 -13.30 -10.56
C VAL A 529 -6.94 -12.57 -9.72
N GLN A 530 -6.14 -11.72 -10.35
CA GLN A 530 -5.11 -10.95 -9.65
C GLN A 530 -5.15 -9.46 -9.98
N VAL A 531 -4.79 -8.60 -9.02
CA VAL A 531 -4.65 -7.15 -9.22
C VAL A 531 -3.32 -6.69 -8.62
N PRO A 532 -2.23 -6.75 -9.39
CA PRO A 532 -0.94 -6.21 -8.98
C PRO A 532 -0.91 -4.68 -9.09
N ALA A 533 -0.28 -4.00 -8.14
CA ALA A 533 -0.10 -2.55 -8.16
C ALA A 533 1.27 -2.14 -7.58
N ALA A 534 1.96 -1.25 -8.28
CA ALA A 534 3.20 -0.60 -7.84
C ALA A 534 3.02 0.93 -7.93
N VAL A 535 3.06 1.61 -6.78
CA VAL A 535 2.77 3.05 -6.68
C VAL A 535 3.78 3.74 -5.77
N PRO A 536 4.94 4.16 -6.30
CA PRO A 536 5.79 5.14 -5.63
C PRO A 536 5.12 6.52 -5.67
N ALA A 537 4.98 7.18 -4.51
CA ALA A 537 4.24 8.43 -4.37
C ALA A 537 4.96 9.42 -3.45
N GLU A 538 5.74 10.34 -4.00
CA GLU A 538 6.76 11.03 -3.19
C GLU A 538 6.96 12.51 -3.50
N VAL A 539 7.51 13.18 -2.49
CA VAL A 539 7.98 14.57 -2.58
C VAL A 539 9.37 14.70 -1.97
N PHE A 540 10.36 15.12 -2.75
CA PHE A 540 11.72 15.24 -2.22
C PHE A 540 12.57 16.38 -2.80
N GLY A 541 13.67 16.71 -2.13
CA GLY A 541 14.60 17.73 -2.61
C GLY A 541 13.98 19.13 -2.79
N VAL A 542 13.05 19.53 -1.91
CA VAL A 542 12.31 20.79 -2.04
C VAL A 542 12.92 21.90 -1.17
N GLY A 543 13.24 23.05 -1.76
CA GLY A 543 13.72 24.25 -1.06
C GLY A 543 12.77 25.43 -1.21
N GLY A 544 12.06 25.78 -0.13
CA GLY A 544 11.06 26.85 -0.11
C GLY A 544 11.40 28.01 0.83
N SER A 545 11.18 29.26 0.41
CA SER A 545 11.47 30.44 1.23
C SER A 545 10.44 31.58 1.12
N PHE A 546 10.05 32.17 2.26
CA PHE A 546 9.32 33.44 2.29
C PHE A 546 10.26 34.65 2.28
N ILE A 547 11.06 34.80 3.36
CA ILE A 547 12.05 35.85 3.61
C ILE A 547 13.33 35.22 4.18
N GLY A 548 14.12 34.53 3.38
CA GLY A 548 15.32 33.84 3.87
C GLY A 548 15.92 32.90 2.83
N GLN A 549 16.50 31.80 3.29
CA GLN A 549 17.01 30.72 2.45
C GLN A 549 16.35 29.38 2.86
N GLY A 550 15.70 28.72 1.91
CA GLY A 550 15.31 27.32 2.00
C GLY A 550 16.13 26.51 0.99
N SER A 551 16.65 25.37 1.40
CA SER A 551 17.44 24.47 0.56
C SER A 551 17.07 23.03 0.86
N GLY A 552 16.68 22.26 -0.14
CA GLY A 552 16.50 20.81 -0.05
C GLY A 552 17.33 20.12 -1.12
N SER A 553 18.07 19.08 -0.75
CA SER A 553 18.85 18.22 -1.64
C SER A 553 18.57 16.77 -1.30
N ALA A 554 18.31 15.93 -2.30
CA ALA A 554 18.00 14.52 -2.06
C ALA A 554 18.50 13.60 -3.18
N ASP A 555 18.99 12.41 -2.80
CA ASP A 555 19.31 11.31 -3.72
C ASP A 555 18.38 10.13 -3.43
N GLU A 556 17.92 9.42 -4.46
CA GLU A 556 17.00 8.29 -4.35
C GLU A 556 17.43 7.09 -5.19
N THR A 557 17.26 5.89 -4.64
CA THR A 557 17.18 4.65 -5.42
C THR A 557 16.01 3.82 -4.90
N LYS A 558 15.03 3.57 -5.75
CA LYS A 558 13.75 2.98 -5.34
C LYS A 558 13.32 1.86 -6.29
N VAL A 559 12.96 0.72 -5.72
CA VAL A 559 12.34 -0.40 -6.44
C VAL A 559 11.01 -0.73 -5.79
N VAL A 560 9.91 -0.59 -6.54
CA VAL A 560 8.55 -0.93 -6.08
C VAL A 560 7.99 -2.01 -7.00
N SER A 561 7.74 -3.21 -6.47
CA SER A 561 7.29 -4.36 -7.26
C SER A 561 6.02 -4.96 -6.69
N GLY A 562 4.92 -4.89 -7.44
CA GLY A 562 3.68 -5.57 -7.15
C GLY A 562 3.50 -6.77 -8.08
N GLY A 563 3.58 -7.99 -7.56
CA GLY A 563 3.38 -9.25 -8.29
C GLY A 563 4.42 -9.63 -9.33
N GLY A 564 4.16 -10.76 -10.01
CA GLY A 564 5.16 -11.40 -10.88
C GLY A 564 4.60 -12.23 -12.04
N GLY A 565 3.34 -12.01 -12.43
CA GLY A 565 2.68 -12.72 -13.53
C GLY A 565 1.75 -13.84 -13.05
N GLY A 566 1.23 -14.63 -13.99
CA GLY A 566 0.38 -15.76 -13.60
C GLY A 566 0.17 -16.79 -14.69
N ASN A 567 -0.11 -18.02 -14.27
CA ASN A 567 -0.19 -19.16 -15.19
C ASN A 567 -1.30 -20.11 -14.78
N THR A 568 -2.24 -20.37 -15.69
CA THR A 568 -3.24 -21.42 -15.54
C THR A 568 -3.02 -22.50 -16.59
N ALA A 569 -2.88 -23.75 -16.17
CA ALA A 569 -2.70 -24.89 -17.07
C ALA A 569 -3.85 -25.89 -16.93
N ASP A 570 -4.67 -26.04 -17.97
CA ASP A 570 -5.77 -27.01 -18.03
C ASP A 570 -6.06 -27.41 -19.47
N ASP A 571 -6.30 -28.71 -19.65
CA ASP A 571 -6.89 -29.28 -20.84
C ASP A 571 -8.22 -29.97 -20.49
N ASN A 572 -9.17 -29.91 -21.43
CA ASN A 572 -10.46 -30.60 -21.38
C ASN A 572 -11.48 -30.10 -20.33
N GLY A 573 -11.21 -29.01 -19.62
CA GLY A 573 -12.13 -28.45 -18.62
C GLY A 573 -13.32 -27.62 -19.15
N PHE A 574 -14.22 -27.20 -18.24
CA PHE A 574 -15.36 -26.30 -18.49
C PHE A 574 -15.31 -25.07 -17.57
N LEU A 575 -15.26 -23.88 -18.15
CA LEU A 575 -15.14 -22.61 -17.39
C LEU A 575 -13.94 -22.60 -16.42
N SER A 576 -12.82 -23.17 -16.85
CA SER A 576 -11.64 -23.44 -16.03
C SER A 576 -10.40 -22.80 -16.63
N SER A 577 -9.33 -22.63 -15.83
CA SER A 577 -8.09 -21.98 -16.28
C SER A 577 -8.28 -20.65 -17.01
N ASN A 578 -9.19 -19.83 -16.49
CA ASN A 578 -9.31 -18.46 -16.94
C ASN A 578 -8.48 -17.55 -16.04
N LEU A 579 -7.79 -16.59 -16.65
CA LEU A 579 -6.96 -15.62 -15.96
C LEU A 579 -7.49 -14.20 -16.20
N GLY A 580 -7.78 -13.48 -15.12
CA GLY A 580 -8.09 -12.06 -15.15
C GLY A 580 -7.06 -11.25 -14.38
N THR A 581 -6.43 -10.27 -15.03
CA THR A 581 -5.52 -9.36 -14.33
C THR A 581 -5.56 -7.92 -14.84
N VAL A 582 -5.31 -6.99 -13.92
CA VAL A 582 -5.19 -5.55 -14.18
C VAL A 582 -3.96 -5.04 -13.43
N PRO A 583 -2.74 -5.25 -13.96
CA PRO A 583 -1.52 -4.71 -13.35
C PRO A 583 -1.46 -3.19 -13.49
N VAL A 584 -1.04 -2.48 -12.45
CA VAL A 584 -1.00 -1.01 -12.44
C VAL A 584 0.34 -0.51 -11.89
N SER A 585 1.16 0.12 -12.72
CA SER A 585 2.37 0.84 -12.31
C SER A 585 2.16 2.35 -12.47
N LEU A 586 2.20 3.09 -11.36
CA LEU A 586 1.89 4.52 -11.31
C LEU A 586 2.87 5.30 -10.42
N PRO A 587 4.10 5.55 -10.88
CA PRO A 587 4.97 6.54 -10.23
C PRO A 587 4.34 7.93 -10.22
N VAL A 588 4.18 8.52 -9.03
CA VAL A 588 3.66 9.89 -8.84
C VAL A 588 4.64 10.69 -8.00
N GLN A 589 5.44 11.54 -8.65
CA GLN A 589 6.63 12.10 -8.03
C GLN A 589 6.68 13.62 -8.19
N ALA A 590 7.15 14.33 -7.16
CA ALA A 590 7.43 15.75 -7.26
C ALA A 590 8.70 16.15 -6.49
N PHE A 591 9.76 16.58 -7.21
CA PHE A 591 11.05 16.77 -6.56
C PHE A 591 11.93 17.87 -7.15
N GLY A 592 13.03 18.20 -6.49
CA GLY A 592 13.99 19.21 -6.98
C GLY A 592 13.39 20.61 -7.09
N ILE A 593 12.40 20.96 -6.26
CA ILE A 593 11.62 22.21 -6.42
C ILE A 593 12.23 23.35 -5.60
N GLY A 594 12.64 24.43 -6.26
CA GLY A 594 13.06 25.69 -5.63
C GLY A 594 12.00 26.79 -5.72
N GLY A 595 11.57 27.33 -4.58
CA GLY A 595 10.56 28.39 -4.53
C GLY A 595 10.89 29.53 -3.57
N ALA A 596 10.75 30.79 -4.00
CA ALA A 596 10.97 31.94 -3.13
C ALA A 596 10.03 33.13 -3.37
N PHE A 597 9.49 33.72 -2.29
CA PHE A 597 8.78 35.00 -2.39
C PHE A 597 9.77 36.18 -2.42
N ILE A 598 10.52 36.39 -1.33
CA ILE A 598 11.63 37.36 -1.24
C ILE A 598 12.83 36.64 -0.59
N GLY A 599 13.74 36.05 -1.35
CA GLY A 599 14.85 35.32 -0.72
C GLY A 599 15.55 34.33 -1.64
N GLN A 600 15.86 33.15 -1.12
CA GLN A 600 16.55 32.07 -1.82
C GLN A 600 15.79 30.75 -1.59
N GLY A 601 15.47 30.03 -2.66
CA GLY A 601 14.86 28.70 -2.61
C GLY A 601 15.58 27.76 -3.56
N HIS A 602 16.29 26.75 -3.05
CA HIS A 602 17.06 25.82 -3.88
C HIS A 602 16.55 24.40 -3.66
N GLY A 603 16.02 23.77 -4.71
CA GLY A 603 15.73 22.34 -4.75
C GLY A 603 16.78 21.61 -5.58
N GLY A 604 17.25 20.48 -5.07
CA GLY A 604 18.20 19.58 -5.70
C GLY A 604 17.71 18.14 -5.55
N ALA A 605 17.67 17.36 -6.62
CA ALA A 605 17.17 15.99 -6.55
C ALA A 605 17.68 15.08 -7.66
N ASP A 606 18.27 13.94 -7.30
CA ASP A 606 18.60 12.86 -8.24
C ASP A 606 17.76 11.62 -7.90
N GLY A 607 16.90 11.20 -8.84
CA GLY A 607 15.98 10.07 -8.68
C GLY A 607 16.30 8.89 -9.60
N ASP A 608 16.28 7.68 -9.05
CA ASP A 608 16.33 6.41 -9.79
C ASP A 608 15.21 5.51 -9.27
N THR A 609 14.11 5.42 -10.03
CA THR A 609 12.92 4.67 -9.64
C THR A 609 12.61 3.57 -10.66
N THR A 610 12.59 2.32 -10.19
CA THR A 610 12.01 1.19 -10.90
C THR A 610 10.66 0.81 -10.27
N SER A 611 9.61 0.76 -11.08
CA SER A 611 8.25 0.37 -10.67
C SER A 611 7.75 -0.75 -11.58
N ASN A 612 7.44 -1.91 -11.01
CA ASN A 612 7.00 -3.10 -11.75
C ASN A 612 5.66 -3.60 -11.20
N ALA A 613 4.65 -3.75 -12.04
CA ALA A 613 3.39 -4.35 -11.67
C ALA A 613 3.06 -5.55 -12.55
N GLY A 614 2.94 -6.75 -11.97
CA GLY A 614 2.60 -7.97 -12.69
C GLY A 614 3.77 -8.54 -13.49
N GLY A 615 3.45 -9.24 -14.58
CA GLY A 615 4.41 -9.91 -15.44
C GLY A 615 3.67 -10.71 -16.51
N ASP A 616 4.36 -11.68 -17.10
CA ASP A 616 3.79 -12.54 -18.14
C ASP A 616 2.58 -13.33 -17.63
N VAL A 617 1.61 -13.52 -18.52
CA VAL A 617 0.39 -14.25 -18.22
C VAL A 617 0.12 -15.35 -19.23
N HIS A 618 -0.19 -16.54 -18.72
CA HIS A 618 -0.45 -17.73 -19.52
C HIS A 618 -1.77 -18.39 -19.13
N ALA A 619 -2.58 -18.76 -20.13
CA ALA A 619 -3.81 -19.51 -19.91
C ALA A 619 -4.03 -20.59 -20.98
N THR A 620 -4.00 -21.86 -20.62
CA THR A 620 -4.36 -22.97 -21.54
C THR A 620 -5.75 -23.50 -21.26
N GLY A 621 -6.42 -23.95 -22.32
CA GLY A 621 -7.77 -24.50 -22.27
C GLY A 621 -8.06 -25.40 -23.47
N ASP A 622 -7.07 -26.14 -23.95
CA ASP A 622 -7.20 -27.00 -25.12
C ASP A 622 -8.30 -28.04 -24.88
N ASN A 623 -9.07 -28.38 -25.91
CA ASN A 623 -10.24 -29.28 -25.85
C ASN A 623 -11.35 -28.84 -24.87
N GLY A 624 -11.20 -27.70 -24.19
CA GLY A 624 -12.08 -27.22 -23.15
C GLY A 624 -13.26 -26.40 -23.67
N ALA A 625 -14.15 -26.01 -22.77
CA ALA A 625 -15.33 -25.19 -23.07
C ALA A 625 -15.41 -23.98 -22.13
N GLY A 626 -15.13 -22.79 -22.65
CA GLY A 626 -15.02 -21.59 -21.83
C GLY A 626 -13.74 -21.55 -20.99
N SER A 627 -12.68 -22.25 -21.42
CA SER A 627 -11.45 -22.45 -20.66
C SER A 627 -10.24 -21.77 -21.31
N GLY A 628 -9.18 -21.49 -20.56
CA GLY A 628 -7.98 -20.86 -21.12
C GLY A 628 -8.18 -19.42 -21.60
N ASN A 629 -9.20 -18.71 -21.12
CA ASN A 629 -9.44 -17.32 -21.54
C ASN A 629 -8.71 -16.32 -20.65
N LEU A 630 -8.29 -15.21 -21.26
CA LEU A 630 -7.48 -14.19 -20.63
C LEU A 630 -8.14 -12.81 -20.75
N VAL A 631 -8.25 -12.11 -19.61
CA VAL A 631 -8.67 -10.70 -19.55
C VAL A 631 -7.54 -9.90 -18.93
N TYR A 632 -6.98 -8.96 -19.70
CA TYR A 632 -5.68 -8.37 -19.41
C TYR A 632 -5.64 -6.87 -19.68
N GLY A 633 -5.59 -6.07 -18.62
CA GLY A 633 -5.61 -4.61 -18.73
C GLY A 633 -4.48 -3.93 -17.97
N PRO A 634 -3.22 -4.06 -18.41
CA PRO A 634 -2.11 -3.40 -17.74
C PRO A 634 -2.13 -1.88 -17.96
N VAL A 635 -1.69 -1.13 -16.95
CA VAL A 635 -1.55 0.34 -17.00
C VAL A 635 -0.20 0.75 -16.46
N SER A 636 0.63 1.41 -17.28
CA SER A 636 1.86 2.07 -16.86
C SER A 636 1.74 3.55 -17.21
N LEU A 637 1.77 4.41 -16.19
CA LEU A 637 1.60 5.86 -16.38
C LEU A 637 2.34 6.67 -15.30
N PRO A 638 3.65 6.89 -15.45
CA PRO A 638 4.38 7.83 -14.62
C PRO A 638 3.84 9.26 -14.76
N VAL A 639 3.65 9.93 -13.64
CA VAL A 639 3.22 11.34 -13.56
C VAL A 639 4.20 12.08 -12.66
N GLN A 640 4.97 12.99 -13.25
CA GLN A 640 6.15 13.53 -12.59
C GLN A 640 6.20 15.05 -12.72
N ALA A 641 6.69 15.71 -11.67
CA ALA A 641 6.76 17.16 -11.61
C ALA A 641 8.02 17.62 -10.87
N HIS A 642 9.11 17.91 -11.58
CA HIS A 642 10.40 18.13 -10.92
C HIS A 642 11.31 19.22 -11.51
N ASN A 643 12.31 19.59 -10.72
CA ASN A 643 13.42 20.48 -11.07
C ASN A 643 12.95 21.89 -11.50
N PHE A 644 11.91 22.38 -10.82
CA PHE A 644 11.33 23.70 -11.06
C PHE A 644 11.96 24.80 -10.22
N ALA A 645 12.02 26.01 -10.77
CA ALA A 645 12.37 27.21 -10.06
C ALA A 645 11.30 28.30 -10.21
N ALA A 646 10.79 28.83 -9.09
CA ALA A 646 9.84 29.94 -9.10
C ALA A 646 10.21 31.03 -8.10
N VAL A 647 10.34 32.28 -8.56
CA VAL A 647 10.70 33.41 -7.68
C VAL A 647 9.96 34.71 -7.99
N LEU A 648 9.49 35.40 -6.94
CA LEU A 648 8.97 36.77 -7.07
C LEU A 648 10.06 37.84 -6.91
N GLY A 649 10.97 37.65 -5.95
CA GLY A 649 12.18 38.45 -5.77
C GLY A 649 13.28 37.65 -5.07
N GLY A 650 14.51 37.74 -5.56
CA GLY A 650 15.64 36.94 -5.06
C GLY A 650 16.08 35.85 -6.05
N ILE A 651 16.41 34.65 -5.57
CA ILE A 651 16.95 33.54 -6.37
C ILE A 651 16.15 32.26 -6.10
N ALA A 652 15.80 31.51 -7.13
CA ALA A 652 15.32 30.15 -7.02
C ALA A 652 16.06 29.24 -8.00
N SER A 653 16.35 28.00 -7.58
CA SER A 653 16.87 26.96 -8.47
C SER A 653 16.17 25.64 -8.22
N GLY A 654 15.87 24.91 -9.30
CA GLY A 654 15.49 23.50 -9.26
C GLY A 654 16.43 22.74 -10.16
N GLU A 655 17.24 21.84 -9.59
CA GLU A 655 18.33 21.17 -10.31
C GLU A 655 18.33 19.68 -10.03
N GLY A 656 18.68 18.86 -11.02
CA GLY A 656 18.92 17.44 -10.81
C GLY A 656 18.59 16.55 -12.00
N SER A 657 18.47 15.26 -11.74
CA SER A 657 18.18 14.22 -12.74
C SER A 657 17.11 13.24 -12.29
N ASN A 658 16.49 12.58 -13.26
CA ASN A 658 15.50 11.55 -13.04
C ASN A 658 15.66 10.40 -14.02
N LEU A 659 15.65 9.18 -13.50
CA LEU A 659 15.48 7.94 -14.22
C LEU A 659 14.25 7.23 -13.66
N THR A 660 13.26 6.98 -14.50
CA THR A 660 12.05 6.22 -14.11
C THR A 660 11.80 5.09 -15.08
N ASP A 661 11.94 3.86 -14.60
CA ASP A 661 11.52 2.65 -15.30
C ASP A 661 10.18 2.18 -14.74
N SER A 662 9.12 2.22 -15.54
CA SER A 662 7.78 1.80 -15.14
C SER A 662 7.24 0.72 -16.06
N SER A 663 7.02 -0.49 -15.54
CA SER A 663 6.44 -1.60 -16.28
C SER A 663 5.13 -2.08 -15.65
N ALA A 664 4.14 -2.37 -16.49
CA ALA A 664 2.90 -3.02 -16.07
C ALA A 664 2.58 -4.18 -17.00
N GLY A 665 2.55 -5.38 -16.44
CA GLY A 665 2.34 -6.62 -17.19
C GLY A 665 3.54 -7.02 -18.05
N GLY A 666 3.41 -8.14 -18.75
CA GLY A 666 4.30 -8.59 -19.82
C GLY A 666 3.52 -9.25 -20.96
N ASP A 667 4.03 -10.34 -21.48
CA ASP A 667 3.43 -11.07 -22.59
C ASP A 667 2.15 -11.81 -22.17
N ALA A 668 1.19 -11.90 -23.07
CA ALA A 668 -0.06 -12.61 -22.87
C ALA A 668 -0.17 -13.79 -23.84
N THR A 669 -0.13 -15.01 -23.31
CA THR A 669 -0.26 -16.22 -24.12
C THR A 669 -1.49 -17.01 -23.71
N ALA A 670 -2.32 -17.40 -24.68
CA ALA A 670 -3.48 -18.26 -24.43
C ALA A 670 -3.60 -19.38 -25.47
N ASN A 671 -3.97 -20.60 -25.07
CA ASN A 671 -4.21 -21.70 -26.01
C ASN A 671 -5.62 -22.26 -25.83
N GLY A 672 -6.30 -22.55 -26.94
CA GLY A 672 -7.65 -23.12 -26.95
C GLY A 672 -7.88 -24.06 -28.11
N ASP A 673 -6.85 -24.77 -28.55
CA ASP A 673 -6.93 -25.69 -29.68
C ASP A 673 -7.99 -26.78 -29.41
N GLU A 674 -8.76 -27.15 -30.43
CA GLU A 674 -9.89 -28.08 -30.36
C GLU A 674 -11.02 -27.66 -29.36
N GLY A 675 -10.93 -26.48 -28.74
CA GLY A 675 -11.84 -25.98 -27.71
C GLY A 675 -13.02 -25.15 -28.23
N ALA A 676 -13.97 -24.85 -27.35
CA ALA A 676 -15.12 -23.99 -27.64
C ALA A 676 -15.19 -22.80 -26.68
N LEU A 677 -15.19 -21.56 -27.17
CA LEU A 677 -15.01 -20.37 -26.32
C LEU A 677 -13.73 -20.47 -25.47
N ALA A 678 -12.67 -21.03 -26.03
CA ALA A 678 -11.41 -21.29 -25.34
C ALA A 678 -10.28 -20.39 -25.85
N GLY A 679 -9.21 -20.22 -25.09
CA GLY A 679 -8.01 -19.51 -25.55
C GLY A 679 -8.24 -18.04 -25.97
N ASN A 680 -9.33 -17.37 -25.59
CA ASN A 680 -9.56 -16.01 -26.08
C ASN A 680 -8.84 -14.97 -25.21
N ILE A 681 -8.23 -13.96 -25.84
CA ILE A 681 -7.58 -12.83 -25.17
C ILE A 681 -8.41 -11.57 -25.37
N VAL A 682 -8.75 -10.91 -24.26
CA VAL A 682 -9.26 -9.53 -24.25
C VAL A 682 -8.22 -8.66 -23.58
N GLN A 683 -7.62 -7.72 -24.31
CA GLN A 683 -6.56 -6.87 -23.81
C GLN A 683 -6.81 -5.37 -23.99
N THR A 684 -6.46 -4.59 -22.97
CA THR A 684 -6.54 -3.13 -23.02
C THR A 684 -5.34 -2.47 -22.33
N PRO A 685 -4.11 -2.64 -22.85
CA PRO A 685 -2.94 -1.97 -22.29
C PRO A 685 -3.06 -0.44 -22.42
N VAL A 686 -2.58 0.26 -21.40
CA VAL A 686 -2.42 1.73 -21.41
C VAL A 686 -1.02 2.06 -20.91
N GLY A 687 -0.11 2.35 -21.83
CA GLY A 687 1.23 2.86 -21.53
C GLY A 687 1.29 4.35 -21.75
N GLY A 688 2.11 5.11 -21.04
CA GLY A 688 2.23 6.54 -21.29
C GLY A 688 2.96 7.27 -20.18
N THR A 689 3.11 8.58 -20.31
CA THR A 689 3.77 9.38 -19.28
C THR A 689 3.34 10.84 -19.32
N VAL A 690 3.46 11.52 -18.17
CA VAL A 690 3.22 12.95 -18.01
C VAL A 690 4.38 13.58 -17.23
N PRO A 691 5.54 13.82 -17.88
CA PRO A 691 6.64 14.53 -17.25
C PRO A 691 6.43 16.05 -17.35
N VAL A 692 6.59 16.74 -16.22
CA VAL A 692 6.66 18.19 -16.15
C VAL A 692 7.99 18.54 -15.51
N THR A 693 8.93 19.13 -16.25
CA THR A 693 10.33 19.20 -15.78
C THR A 693 11.01 20.52 -16.12
N GLY A 694 12.03 20.90 -15.34
CA GLY A 694 13.01 21.93 -15.73
C GLY A 694 12.48 23.37 -15.88
N LEU A 695 11.26 23.67 -15.42
CA LEU A 695 10.63 24.98 -15.62
C LEU A 695 11.28 26.10 -14.79
N GLY A 696 11.50 27.26 -15.41
CA GLY A 696 11.98 28.49 -14.77
C GLY A 696 10.94 29.61 -14.82
N ALA A 697 10.51 30.13 -13.68
CA ALA A 697 9.55 31.25 -13.61
C ALA A 697 10.05 32.38 -12.69
N ALA A 698 10.34 33.55 -13.27
CA ALA A 698 10.86 34.70 -12.54
C ALA A 698 10.01 35.96 -12.72
N ALA A 699 9.67 36.63 -11.62
CA ALA A 699 9.26 38.04 -11.66
C ALA A 699 10.50 38.93 -11.46
N ALA A 700 10.62 39.68 -10.37
CA ALA A 700 11.79 40.55 -10.09
C ALA A 700 12.96 39.78 -9.43
N GLY A 701 13.27 38.57 -9.93
CA GLY A 701 14.30 37.67 -9.38
C GLY A 701 15.02 36.87 -10.45
N ILE A 702 15.73 35.81 -10.03
CA ILE A 702 16.43 34.85 -10.88
C ILE A 702 15.87 33.45 -10.62
N ALA A 703 15.31 32.79 -11.63
CA ALA A 703 14.87 31.40 -11.57
C ALA A 703 15.72 30.56 -12.52
N LYS A 704 16.21 29.41 -12.06
CA LYS A 704 16.97 28.47 -12.88
C LYS A 704 16.43 27.05 -12.73
N GLY A 705 15.80 26.53 -13.78
CA GLY A 705 15.45 25.11 -13.90
C GLY A 705 16.56 24.37 -14.65
N THR A 706 17.08 23.29 -14.09
CA THR A 706 18.06 22.43 -14.75
C THR A 706 17.65 20.97 -14.56
N SER A 707 17.38 20.26 -15.64
CA SER A 707 16.79 18.92 -15.53
C SER A 707 17.30 17.97 -16.60
N VAL A 708 17.72 16.78 -16.20
CA VAL A 708 17.80 15.61 -17.08
C VAL A 708 16.68 14.66 -16.68
N ASN A 709 15.83 14.28 -17.62
CA ASN A 709 14.76 13.34 -17.38
C ASN A 709 14.84 12.19 -18.38
N ASP A 710 14.71 10.96 -17.88
CA ASP A 710 14.67 9.72 -18.65
C ASP A 710 13.54 8.85 -18.10
N VAL A 711 12.51 8.61 -18.91
CA VAL A 711 11.32 7.87 -18.49
C VAL A 711 11.04 6.74 -19.48
N MET A 712 11.14 5.52 -18.99
CA MET A 712 10.62 4.34 -19.66
C MET A 712 9.27 3.95 -19.08
N SER A 713 8.26 3.79 -19.93
CA SER A 713 6.92 3.33 -19.55
C SER A 713 6.43 2.23 -20.48
N SER A 714 6.40 0.99 -20.00
CA SER A 714 5.86 -0.15 -20.73
C SER A 714 4.57 -0.68 -20.11
N ALA A 715 3.53 -0.86 -20.93
CA ALA A 715 2.29 -1.53 -20.52
C ALA A 715 1.93 -2.67 -21.48
N GLY A 716 1.91 -3.90 -20.95
CA GLY A 716 1.67 -5.11 -21.72
C GLY A 716 2.86 -5.49 -22.61
N GLY A 717 2.67 -6.53 -23.41
CA GLY A 717 3.65 -7.05 -24.36
C GLY A 717 2.94 -7.74 -25.51
N ASP A 718 3.56 -8.78 -26.05
CA ASP A 718 3.02 -9.55 -27.16
C ASP A 718 1.79 -10.35 -26.71
N ALA A 719 0.79 -10.46 -27.58
CA ALA A 719 -0.39 -11.28 -27.35
C ALA A 719 -0.45 -12.43 -28.36
N THR A 720 -0.23 -13.65 -27.88
CA THR A 720 -0.21 -14.85 -28.72
C THR A 720 -1.34 -15.78 -28.34
N THR A 721 -2.11 -16.27 -29.32
CA THR A 721 -3.07 -17.33 -29.04
C THR A 721 -3.38 -18.30 -30.17
N THR A 722 -3.65 -19.57 -29.86
CA THR A 722 -4.10 -20.57 -30.83
C THR A 722 -5.53 -21.04 -30.56
N GLY A 723 -6.27 -21.27 -31.64
CA GLY A 723 -7.64 -21.79 -31.62
C GLY A 723 -7.88 -22.72 -32.81
N ASP A 724 -6.86 -23.49 -33.20
CA ASP A 724 -6.93 -24.44 -34.30
C ASP A 724 -7.97 -25.51 -34.02
N GLU A 725 -8.73 -25.90 -35.04
CA GLU A 725 -9.85 -26.86 -34.95
C GLU A 725 -10.96 -26.46 -33.93
N GLY A 726 -10.88 -25.26 -33.34
CA GLY A 726 -11.77 -24.77 -32.29
C GLY A 726 -13.02 -24.01 -32.81
N ALA A 727 -13.91 -23.66 -31.88
CA ALA A 727 -15.13 -22.90 -32.15
C ALA A 727 -15.22 -21.66 -31.24
N VAL A 728 -15.11 -20.47 -31.83
CA VAL A 728 -14.94 -19.21 -31.06
C VAL A 728 -13.70 -19.33 -30.15
N SER A 729 -12.60 -19.83 -30.71
CA SER A 729 -11.36 -20.08 -29.97
C SER A 729 -10.21 -19.23 -30.50
N GLY A 730 -9.21 -18.96 -29.66
CA GLY A 730 -8.03 -18.18 -30.05
C GLY A 730 -8.38 -16.83 -30.69
N ASN A 731 -9.32 -16.07 -30.14
CA ASN A 731 -9.60 -14.72 -30.65
C ASN A 731 -8.93 -13.67 -29.78
N ILE A 732 -8.44 -12.60 -30.41
CA ILE A 732 -7.86 -11.43 -29.73
C ILE A 732 -8.77 -10.22 -29.95
N ILE A 733 -9.16 -9.55 -28.86
CA ILE A 733 -9.81 -8.25 -28.88
C ILE A 733 -8.95 -7.26 -28.09
N GLY A 734 -8.38 -6.28 -28.80
CA GLY A 734 -7.44 -5.29 -28.27
C GLY A 734 -7.93 -3.85 -28.41
N ALA A 735 -7.68 -3.03 -27.40
CA ALA A 735 -7.73 -1.57 -27.50
C ALA A 735 -6.58 -0.97 -26.70
N GLN A 736 -5.58 -0.46 -27.39
CA GLN A 736 -4.28 -0.08 -26.81
C GLN A 736 -4.16 1.44 -26.83
N ALA A 737 -3.75 2.07 -25.73
CA ALA A 737 -3.70 3.53 -25.63
C ALA A 737 -2.35 4.04 -25.14
N LEU A 738 -1.78 5.00 -25.87
CA LEU A 738 -0.48 5.60 -25.60
C LEU A 738 -0.58 7.14 -25.44
N PRO A 739 -0.99 7.67 -24.28
CA PRO A 739 -0.90 9.11 -23.97
C PRO A 739 0.51 9.51 -23.51
N ILE A 740 1.16 10.42 -24.23
CA ILE A 740 2.46 11.02 -23.84
C ILE A 740 2.28 12.54 -23.77
N VAL A 741 2.43 13.13 -22.58
CA VAL A 741 2.12 14.56 -22.34
C VAL A 741 3.27 15.28 -21.62
N PRO A 742 4.39 15.55 -22.32
CA PRO A 742 5.50 16.29 -21.76
C PRO A 742 5.23 17.80 -21.74
N VAL A 743 5.64 18.45 -20.63
CA VAL A 743 5.70 19.91 -20.47
C VAL A 743 7.05 20.27 -19.85
N THR A 744 8.05 20.54 -20.67
CA THR A 744 9.45 20.46 -20.24
C THR A 744 10.28 21.67 -20.65
N HIS A 745 11.17 22.11 -19.74
CA HIS A 745 12.20 23.13 -19.97
C HIS A 745 11.72 24.50 -20.47
N ASP A 746 10.54 24.96 -20.08
CA ASP A 746 10.08 26.33 -20.38
C ASP A 746 10.62 27.40 -19.41
N ALA A 747 10.91 28.59 -19.94
CA ALA A 747 11.34 29.75 -19.16
C ALA A 747 10.39 30.95 -19.33
N VAL A 748 9.88 31.48 -18.21
CA VAL A 748 8.98 32.64 -18.18
C VAL A 748 9.51 33.74 -17.26
N ALA A 749 9.75 34.94 -17.82
CA ALA A 749 10.31 36.07 -17.08
C ALA A 749 9.50 37.38 -17.18
N ALA A 750 9.28 38.04 -16.05
CA ALA A 750 8.65 39.37 -15.96
C ALA A 750 9.48 40.31 -15.07
N ALA A 751 10.33 41.14 -15.69
CA ALA A 751 11.29 42.03 -15.01
C ALA A 751 12.40 41.32 -14.19
N GLY A 752 12.71 40.06 -14.51
CA GLY A 752 13.84 39.28 -13.94
C GLY A 752 14.42 38.31 -14.95
N ILE A 753 15.08 37.25 -14.48
CA ILE A 753 15.82 36.28 -15.30
C ILE A 753 15.26 34.89 -15.05
N ALA A 754 14.85 34.19 -16.10
CA ALA A 754 14.44 32.79 -16.04
C ALA A 754 15.27 31.97 -17.03
N ASP A 755 15.94 30.95 -16.54
CA ASP A 755 16.73 30.02 -17.35
C ASP A 755 16.14 28.61 -17.20
N ALA A 756 16.02 27.87 -18.31
CA ALA A 756 15.66 26.46 -18.32
C ALA A 756 16.63 25.68 -19.22
N VAL A 757 17.29 24.66 -18.66
CA VAL A 757 18.36 23.92 -19.34
C VAL A 757 18.23 22.41 -19.11
N GLY A 758 18.43 21.59 -20.14
CA GLY A 758 18.67 20.17 -19.97
C GLY A 758 18.06 19.28 -21.04
N SER A 759 17.68 18.05 -20.68
CA SER A 759 17.16 17.08 -21.65
C SER A 759 15.99 16.28 -21.11
N ASP A 760 15.12 15.84 -22.01
CA ASP A 760 13.98 14.97 -21.76
C ASP A 760 14.03 13.78 -22.73
N THR A 761 14.07 12.56 -22.19
CA THR A 761 13.96 11.32 -22.95
C THR A 761 12.73 10.56 -22.46
N VAL A 762 11.86 10.17 -23.39
CA VAL A 762 10.66 9.38 -23.11
C VAL A 762 10.63 8.18 -24.05
N ASP A 763 10.67 6.98 -23.46
CA ASP A 763 10.42 5.71 -24.16
C ASP A 763 9.11 5.12 -23.63
N ALA A 764 8.04 5.12 -24.43
CA ALA A 764 6.73 4.66 -23.99
C ALA A 764 6.12 3.61 -24.91
N THR A 765 5.76 2.45 -24.37
CA THR A 765 5.13 1.34 -25.11
C THR A 765 3.78 0.95 -24.51
N SER A 766 2.83 0.66 -25.39
CA SER A 766 1.49 0.17 -25.03
C SER A 766 1.11 -0.99 -25.93
N GLY A 767 1.22 -2.20 -25.39
CA GLY A 767 1.03 -3.47 -26.10
C GLY A 767 2.17 -3.79 -27.07
N GLY A 768 2.09 -4.96 -27.69
CA GLY A 768 3.08 -5.46 -28.66
C GLY A 768 2.43 -6.14 -29.86
N ASP A 769 3.13 -7.11 -30.43
CA ASP A 769 2.66 -7.89 -31.56
C ASP A 769 1.45 -8.74 -31.16
N VAL A 770 0.53 -8.95 -32.10
CA VAL A 770 -0.66 -9.77 -31.90
C VAL A 770 -0.69 -10.92 -32.90
N GLU A 771 -0.52 -12.15 -32.41
CA GLU A 771 -0.45 -13.36 -33.22
C GLU A 771 -1.58 -14.34 -32.85
N THR A 772 -2.27 -14.87 -33.87
CA THR A 772 -3.20 -15.96 -33.63
C THR A 772 -3.41 -16.95 -34.78
N SER A 773 -3.72 -18.21 -34.50
CA SER A 773 -4.15 -19.19 -35.50
C SER A 773 -5.56 -19.71 -35.24
N GLY A 774 -6.32 -19.89 -36.31
CA GLY A 774 -7.65 -20.50 -36.31
C GLY A 774 -7.82 -21.52 -37.43
N THR A 775 -6.75 -22.24 -37.77
CA THR A 775 -6.71 -23.22 -38.84
C THR A 775 -7.76 -24.29 -38.61
N GLU A 776 -8.58 -24.57 -39.63
CA GLU A 776 -9.70 -25.53 -39.55
C GLU A 776 -10.78 -25.23 -38.46
N GLY A 777 -10.74 -24.05 -37.82
CA GLY A 777 -11.71 -23.61 -36.81
C GLY A 777 -12.91 -22.81 -37.36
N SER A 778 -13.88 -22.50 -36.49
CA SER A 778 -15.06 -21.68 -36.80
C SER A 778 -15.15 -20.48 -35.86
N LEU A 779 -15.21 -19.25 -36.40
CA LEU A 779 -15.04 -18.02 -35.62
C LEU A 779 -13.76 -18.06 -34.76
N SER A 780 -12.70 -18.69 -35.28
CA SER A 780 -11.45 -18.96 -34.56
C SER A 780 -10.31 -18.14 -35.14
N GLY A 781 -9.30 -17.79 -34.34
CA GLY A 781 -8.14 -17.07 -34.83
C GLY A 781 -8.50 -15.71 -35.42
N ASN A 782 -9.36 -14.92 -34.77
CA ASN A 782 -9.69 -13.58 -35.25
C ASN A 782 -9.04 -12.49 -34.39
N ILE A 783 -8.61 -11.41 -35.04
CA ILE A 783 -8.04 -10.23 -34.40
C ILE A 783 -8.95 -9.03 -34.67
N LEU A 784 -9.36 -8.36 -33.59
CA LEU A 784 -9.90 -7.00 -33.60
C LEU A 784 -9.02 -6.15 -32.69
N ASP A 785 -8.18 -5.30 -33.27
CA ASP A 785 -7.20 -4.52 -32.52
C ASP A 785 -7.16 -3.06 -33.00
N ILE A 786 -7.21 -2.12 -32.05
CA ILE A 786 -7.25 -0.68 -32.33
C ILE A 786 -6.26 0.05 -31.42
N PRO A 787 -4.98 0.16 -31.83
CA PRO A 787 -4.00 0.97 -31.13
C PRO A 787 -4.23 2.48 -31.36
N VAL A 788 -4.05 3.29 -30.31
CA VAL A 788 -4.23 4.74 -30.35
C VAL A 788 -3.11 5.46 -29.60
N ALA A 789 -2.33 6.29 -30.28
CA ALA A 789 -1.33 7.17 -29.66
C ALA A 789 -1.78 8.63 -29.67
N ALA A 790 -1.51 9.36 -28.58
CA ALA A 790 -1.81 10.78 -28.44
C ALA A 790 -0.65 11.52 -27.74
N VAL A 791 -0.04 12.46 -28.45
CA VAL A 791 1.16 13.19 -28.02
C VAL A 791 0.98 14.70 -28.12
N PRO A 792 0.35 15.36 -27.12
CA PRO A 792 0.36 16.81 -27.00
C PRO A 792 1.57 17.28 -26.17
N GLU A 793 2.59 17.79 -26.85
CA GLU A 793 3.85 18.26 -26.25
C GLU A 793 3.90 19.78 -26.12
N VAL A 794 4.51 20.26 -25.02
CA VAL A 794 4.96 21.66 -24.82
C VAL A 794 6.41 21.63 -24.36
N PHE A 795 7.30 22.31 -25.07
CA PHE A 795 8.74 22.15 -24.80
C PHE A 795 9.59 23.35 -25.22
N GLY A 796 10.53 23.73 -24.36
CA GLY A 796 11.61 24.66 -24.68
C GLY A 796 11.17 26.11 -24.91
N ASP A 797 9.99 26.51 -24.43
CA ASP A 797 9.44 27.84 -24.71
C ASP A 797 10.11 28.95 -23.88
N ALA A 798 10.51 30.05 -24.54
CA ALA A 798 11.08 31.23 -23.91
C ALA A 798 10.12 32.43 -24.01
N ILE A 799 9.54 32.84 -22.87
CA ILE A 799 8.59 33.95 -22.79
C ILE A 799 9.08 35.04 -21.83
N ALA A 800 9.28 36.26 -22.34
CA ALA A 800 9.73 37.39 -21.52
C ALA A 800 8.89 38.65 -21.70
N ALA A 801 8.67 39.39 -20.61
CA ALA A 801 7.97 40.66 -20.61
C ALA A 801 8.58 41.71 -19.68
N ALA A 802 8.29 42.98 -19.96
CA ALA A 802 8.56 44.12 -19.06
C ALA A 802 10.03 44.25 -18.61
N GLY A 803 10.98 44.02 -19.52
CA GLY A 803 12.41 44.08 -19.25
C GLY A 803 13.01 42.82 -18.63
N GLY A 804 12.28 41.71 -18.61
CA GLY A 804 12.81 40.40 -18.24
C GLY A 804 13.73 39.79 -19.31
N VAL A 805 14.39 38.69 -18.93
CA VAL A 805 15.23 37.83 -19.76
C VAL A 805 14.77 36.39 -19.54
N SER A 806 14.40 35.68 -20.61
CA SER A 806 14.15 34.23 -20.57
C SER A 806 15.11 33.53 -21.53
N GLU A 807 15.74 32.45 -21.09
CA GLU A 807 16.66 31.64 -21.90
C GLU A 807 16.30 30.15 -21.76
N THR A 808 16.16 29.46 -22.88
CA THR A 808 15.97 28.00 -22.95
C THR A 808 17.08 27.34 -23.77
N ASP A 809 17.66 26.27 -23.26
CA ASP A 809 18.68 25.44 -23.94
C ASP A 809 18.41 23.96 -23.61
N ALA A 810 17.65 23.26 -24.46
CA ALA A 810 17.16 21.94 -24.12
C ALA A 810 17.01 20.97 -25.30
N ASP A 811 17.10 19.66 -25.03
CA ASP A 811 16.85 18.59 -26.01
C ASP A 811 15.67 17.71 -25.55
N SER A 812 14.75 17.36 -26.46
CA SER A 812 13.62 16.44 -26.24
C SER A 812 13.72 15.26 -27.21
N MET A 813 13.59 14.03 -26.71
CA MET A 813 13.52 12.81 -27.49
C MET A 813 12.34 11.95 -26.99
N ILE A 814 11.39 11.67 -27.87
CA ILE A 814 10.22 10.86 -27.56
C ILE A 814 10.16 9.69 -28.54
N ASP A 815 10.27 8.47 -28.04
CA ASP A 815 10.00 7.23 -28.77
C ASP A 815 8.72 6.59 -28.19
N GLY A 816 7.70 6.42 -29.03
CA GLY A 816 6.42 5.86 -28.62
C GLY A 816 5.96 4.72 -29.52
N GLN A 817 5.60 3.59 -28.92
CA GLN A 817 5.02 2.44 -29.61
C GLN A 817 3.61 2.12 -29.09
N ALA A 818 2.60 2.22 -29.96
CA ALA A 818 1.23 1.79 -29.69
C ALA A 818 0.88 0.58 -30.57
N GLY A 819 0.83 -0.60 -29.94
CA GLY A 819 0.69 -1.89 -30.61
C GLY A 819 1.86 -2.28 -31.49
N GLY A 820 1.80 -3.49 -32.04
CA GLY A 820 2.80 -4.04 -32.94
C GLY A 820 2.19 -4.56 -34.24
N ASP A 821 2.92 -5.46 -34.88
CA ASP A 821 2.43 -6.18 -36.04
C ASP A 821 1.28 -7.12 -35.66
N SER A 822 0.45 -7.44 -36.65
CA SER A 822 -0.69 -8.35 -36.46
C SER A 822 -0.69 -9.48 -37.48
N ILE A 823 -0.68 -10.71 -37.00
CA ILE A 823 -0.59 -11.91 -37.82
C ILE A 823 -1.71 -12.87 -37.44
N THR A 824 -2.40 -13.39 -38.46
CA THR A 824 -3.30 -14.52 -38.22
C THR A 824 -3.33 -15.55 -39.34
N ASP A 825 -3.41 -16.81 -38.95
CA ASP A 825 -3.61 -17.95 -39.84
C ASP A 825 -5.06 -18.45 -39.82
N GLY A 826 -5.62 -18.71 -41.01
CA GLY A 826 -6.96 -19.26 -41.16
C GLY A 826 -7.42 -19.31 -42.61
N SER A 827 -8.43 -20.14 -42.89
CA SER A 827 -8.90 -20.36 -44.26
C SER A 827 -9.84 -19.25 -44.77
N GLY A 828 -10.32 -18.36 -43.88
CA GLY A 828 -11.41 -17.42 -44.15
C GLY A 828 -12.79 -18.08 -44.21
N GLU A 829 -12.88 -19.41 -44.22
CA GLU A 829 -14.14 -20.13 -44.11
C GLU A 829 -14.66 -20.07 -42.67
N ALA A 830 -15.99 -20.13 -42.51
CA ALA A 830 -16.64 -20.10 -41.19
C ALA A 830 -16.22 -18.93 -40.27
N LEU A 831 -15.76 -17.80 -40.85
CA LEU A 831 -15.25 -16.63 -40.13
C LEU A 831 -13.97 -16.89 -39.31
N SER A 832 -13.07 -17.76 -39.79
CA SER A 832 -11.74 -17.98 -39.16
C SER A 832 -10.63 -17.19 -39.85
N GLY A 833 -9.64 -16.70 -39.09
CA GLY A 833 -8.44 -16.02 -39.61
C GLY A 833 -8.67 -14.58 -40.07
N PHE A 834 -9.62 -13.83 -39.50
CA PHE A 834 -9.83 -12.42 -39.86
C PHE A 834 -8.97 -11.48 -39.01
N ASN A 835 -8.17 -10.63 -39.66
CA ASN A 835 -7.40 -9.58 -39.00
C ASN A 835 -7.97 -8.19 -39.32
N LEU A 836 -8.46 -7.49 -38.28
CA LEU A 836 -8.80 -6.08 -38.30
C LEU A 836 -7.93 -5.33 -37.29
N HIS A 837 -6.76 -4.89 -37.75
CA HIS A 837 -5.83 -4.03 -37.02
C HIS A 837 -5.79 -2.63 -37.66
N HIS A 838 -5.97 -1.57 -36.85
CA HIS A 838 -6.04 -0.19 -37.35
C HIS A 838 -5.45 0.83 -36.35
N PRO A 839 -4.16 1.17 -36.46
CA PRO A 839 -3.50 2.14 -35.58
C PRO A 839 -3.91 3.59 -35.91
N LEU A 840 -4.02 4.42 -34.88
CA LEU A 840 -4.35 5.85 -34.98
C LEU A 840 -3.35 6.69 -34.17
N VAL A 841 -2.75 7.71 -34.77
CA VAL A 841 -1.79 8.61 -34.11
C VAL A 841 -2.29 10.06 -34.14
N PHE A 842 -2.21 10.76 -33.01
CA PHE A 842 -2.54 12.18 -32.86
C PHE A 842 -1.37 12.92 -32.18
N SER A 843 -0.61 13.70 -32.94
CA SER A 843 0.46 14.55 -32.39
C SER A 843 0.16 16.05 -32.62
N VAL A 844 0.38 16.86 -31.58
CA VAL A 844 0.19 18.33 -31.61
C VAL A 844 1.33 19.01 -30.83
N PRO A 845 2.51 19.21 -31.44
CA PRO A 845 3.63 19.86 -30.78
C PRO A 845 3.43 21.39 -30.68
N LEU A 846 3.69 21.94 -29.49
CA LEU A 846 3.76 23.37 -29.17
C LEU A 846 5.10 23.67 -28.52
N ASN A 847 6.17 23.69 -29.31
CA ASN A 847 7.54 23.78 -28.84
C ASN A 847 8.34 24.90 -29.53
N GLU A 848 9.51 25.20 -29.00
CA GLU A 848 10.51 26.14 -29.55
C GLU A 848 9.93 27.58 -29.75
N LEU A 849 9.07 28.09 -28.83
CA LEU A 849 8.47 29.42 -28.97
C LEU A 849 9.31 30.55 -28.32
N GLU A 850 9.72 31.53 -29.14
CA GLU A 850 10.34 32.78 -28.68
C GLU A 850 9.33 33.95 -28.63
N ILE A 851 8.95 34.43 -27.43
CA ILE A 851 7.97 35.52 -27.26
C ILE A 851 8.50 36.68 -26.39
N PRO A 852 9.13 37.72 -26.99
CA PRO A 852 9.60 38.91 -26.28
C PRO A 852 8.59 40.08 -26.30
N VAL A 853 8.20 40.59 -25.12
CA VAL A 853 7.35 41.78 -24.96
C VAL A 853 8.09 42.88 -24.19
N LEU A 854 8.80 43.76 -24.92
CA LEU A 854 9.71 44.76 -24.33
C LEU A 854 10.76 44.09 -23.41
N ALA A 855 11.30 42.95 -23.85
CA ALA A 855 12.14 42.04 -23.06
C ALA A 855 13.09 41.24 -23.99
N ILE A 856 13.88 40.32 -23.43
CA ILE A 856 14.75 39.39 -24.16
C ILE A 856 14.22 37.98 -23.94
N ALA A 857 13.95 37.25 -25.02
CA ALA A 857 13.70 35.81 -25.01
C ALA A 857 14.71 35.18 -25.97
N ASP A 858 15.39 34.12 -25.55
CA ASP A 858 16.34 33.35 -26.36
C ASP A 858 15.99 31.87 -26.21
N GLU A 859 15.90 31.16 -27.33
CA GLU A 859 15.50 29.76 -27.38
C GLU A 859 16.49 29.01 -28.27
N ASN A 860 17.03 27.91 -27.73
CA ASN A 860 17.98 27.03 -28.41
C ASN A 860 17.67 25.58 -28.04
N SER A 861 16.55 25.06 -28.55
CA SER A 861 16.11 23.70 -28.26
C SER A 861 16.06 22.80 -29.51
N THR A 862 16.12 21.49 -29.28
CA THR A 862 15.89 20.47 -30.32
C THR A 862 14.88 19.44 -29.85
N ASP A 863 13.98 19.04 -30.75
CA ASP A 863 12.97 18.00 -30.54
C ASP A 863 13.19 16.87 -31.56
N ASP A 864 12.94 15.63 -31.15
CA ASP A 864 12.86 14.43 -31.97
C ASP A 864 11.74 13.51 -31.43
N THR A 865 10.58 13.53 -32.09
CA THR A 865 9.42 12.73 -31.70
C THR A 865 9.12 11.67 -32.76
N GLU A 866 9.31 10.40 -32.41
CA GLU A 866 9.03 9.21 -33.22
C GLU A 866 7.89 8.40 -32.60
N ILE A 867 6.85 8.11 -33.39
CA ILE A 867 5.71 7.27 -32.96
C ILE A 867 5.48 6.18 -34.00
N ASN A 868 5.56 4.92 -33.58
CA ASN A 868 5.46 3.74 -34.45
C ASN A 868 6.38 3.84 -35.69
N ASP A 869 7.67 4.13 -35.45
CA ASP A 869 8.71 4.35 -36.48
C ASP A 869 8.44 5.51 -37.47
N GLU A 870 7.56 6.46 -37.12
CA GLU A 870 7.25 7.66 -37.93
C GLU A 870 7.59 8.97 -37.18
N GLU A 871 8.28 9.90 -37.84
CA GLU A 871 8.75 11.19 -37.29
C GLU A 871 7.67 12.30 -37.30
N TYR A 872 7.48 13.00 -36.17
CA TYR A 872 6.42 14.02 -35.94
C TYR A 872 6.91 15.42 -35.50
N THR A 873 8.21 15.69 -35.62
CA THR A 873 8.98 16.76 -34.98
C THR A 873 8.55 18.24 -35.17
N ARG A 874 7.66 18.65 -36.10
CA ARG A 874 7.42 20.11 -36.35
C ARG A 874 6.02 20.53 -36.86
N ALA A 875 5.42 21.56 -36.24
CA ALA A 875 4.20 22.23 -36.73
C ALA A 875 4.32 23.76 -37.00
N PHE A 876 5.22 24.52 -36.35
CA PHE A 876 5.33 25.97 -36.51
C PHE A 876 6.76 26.42 -36.84
N THR A 877 6.95 27.12 -37.97
CA THR A 877 8.27 27.57 -38.46
C THR A 877 8.37 29.07 -38.71
N ASP A 878 7.31 29.83 -38.42
CA ASP A 878 7.31 31.29 -38.61
C ASP A 878 7.45 31.98 -37.25
N THR A 879 8.61 32.60 -37.02
CA THR A 879 8.88 33.53 -35.91
C THR A 879 7.74 34.54 -35.83
N VAL A 880 6.95 34.52 -34.75
CA VAL A 880 5.96 35.58 -34.46
C VAL A 880 6.71 36.80 -33.88
N GLY A 881 7.76 37.23 -34.57
CA GLY A 881 8.71 38.22 -34.11
C GLY A 881 8.74 39.44 -35.02
N SER A 882 8.34 40.58 -34.45
CA SER A 882 8.48 41.96 -34.95
C SER A 882 7.24 42.53 -35.67
N GLU A 883 6.52 43.40 -34.96
CA GLU A 883 5.35 44.20 -35.38
C GLU A 883 3.96 43.59 -35.08
N MET A 884 3.67 43.30 -33.80
CA MET A 884 2.29 43.24 -33.33
C MET A 884 1.88 44.54 -32.61
N PRO A 885 0.75 45.17 -32.98
CA PRO A 885 0.16 46.25 -32.20
C PRO A 885 -0.24 45.76 -30.79
N ILE A 886 -0.17 46.67 -29.81
CA ILE A 886 -0.45 46.46 -28.37
C ILE A 886 -1.82 45.81 -28.07
N ASP A 887 -2.70 45.78 -29.07
CA ASP A 887 -4.09 45.36 -29.03
C ASP A 887 -4.40 44.13 -29.91
N ALA A 888 -3.38 43.48 -30.50
CA ALA A 888 -3.53 42.25 -31.27
C ALA A 888 -2.82 41.07 -30.58
N LEU A 889 -3.59 40.21 -29.93
CA LEU A 889 -3.18 38.82 -29.68
C LEU A 889 -3.13 38.08 -31.03
N PRO A 890 -2.15 37.17 -31.26
CA PRO A 890 -2.21 36.27 -32.40
C PRO A 890 -3.52 35.49 -32.33
N THR A 891 -4.36 35.58 -33.36
CA THR A 891 -5.35 34.53 -33.59
C THR A 891 -4.58 33.30 -34.05
N LEU A 892 -4.37 32.36 -33.13
CA LEU A 892 -3.96 30.99 -33.45
C LEU A 892 -4.89 30.45 -34.56
N PRO A 893 -4.38 29.73 -35.57
CA PRO A 893 -5.16 29.28 -36.71
C PRO A 893 -6.02 28.06 -36.33
N PHE A 894 -6.86 28.16 -35.30
CA PHE A 894 -7.90 27.18 -35.02
C PHE A 894 -9.14 27.45 -35.91
N GLY A 895 -8.90 27.51 -37.21
CA GLY A 895 -9.95 27.34 -38.22
C GLY A 895 -10.02 25.87 -38.57
N ALA A 896 -10.88 25.12 -37.90
CA ALA A 896 -11.13 23.71 -38.18
C ALA A 896 -11.19 23.44 -39.70
N PRO A 897 -10.40 22.50 -40.25
CA PRO A 897 -10.77 21.87 -41.50
C PRO A 897 -12.05 21.09 -41.19
N ALA A 898 -13.19 21.60 -41.64
CA ALA A 898 -14.37 20.77 -41.74
C ALA A 898 -14.02 19.61 -42.68
N LEU A 899 -13.95 18.38 -42.15
CA LEU A 899 -13.95 17.13 -42.92
C LEU A 899 -15.29 16.96 -43.67
N ASN A 900 -15.58 17.87 -44.60
CA ASN A 900 -16.55 17.68 -45.67
C ASN A 900 -15.75 17.32 -46.92
N GLY A 901 -15.11 16.14 -46.92
CA GLY A 901 -14.20 15.78 -48.01
C GLY A 901 -13.77 14.32 -48.13
N ALA A 902 -14.08 13.43 -47.19
CA ALA A 902 -13.88 12.00 -47.39
C ALA A 902 -15.00 11.47 -48.31
N GLY A 903 -14.66 11.24 -49.57
CA GLY A 903 -15.51 10.53 -50.52
C GLY A 903 -15.92 9.18 -49.95
N ALA A 904 -17.14 8.76 -50.26
CA ALA A 904 -17.73 7.50 -49.85
C ALA A 904 -16.72 6.34 -49.91
N MET A 905 -16.47 5.69 -48.77
CA MET A 905 -15.86 4.37 -48.75
C MET A 905 -16.70 3.43 -49.66
N PRO A 906 -16.05 2.59 -50.48
CA PRO A 906 -16.78 1.67 -51.36
C PRO A 906 -17.67 0.76 -50.53
N SER A 907 -18.95 0.72 -50.88
CA SER A 907 -19.92 -0.21 -50.30
C SER A 907 -19.39 -1.64 -50.46
N THR A 908 -19.13 -2.32 -49.35
CA THR A 908 -18.92 -3.77 -49.31
C THR A 908 -20.17 -4.47 -49.88
N PRO A 909 -20.02 -5.57 -50.66
CA PRO A 909 -21.14 -6.28 -51.24
C PRO A 909 -22.07 -6.85 -50.16
N ALA A 910 -23.37 -6.70 -50.35
CA ALA A 910 -24.37 -7.30 -49.48
C ALA A 910 -24.23 -8.83 -49.45
N ILE A 911 -23.73 -9.37 -48.32
CA ILE A 911 -23.91 -10.79 -47.99
C ILE A 911 -25.37 -10.93 -47.52
N GLY A 912 -26.23 -11.33 -48.48
CA GLY A 912 -27.63 -11.57 -48.23
C GLY A 912 -27.83 -12.84 -47.40
N GLY A 913 -28.33 -12.69 -46.18
CA GLY A 913 -28.79 -13.83 -45.38
C GLY A 913 -28.82 -13.65 -43.86
N ALA A 914 -29.18 -12.49 -43.31
CA ALA A 914 -29.36 -12.34 -41.85
C ALA A 914 -30.80 -11.93 -41.51
N ARG A 915 -31.45 -12.71 -40.65
CA ARG A 915 -32.71 -12.38 -39.96
C ARG A 915 -32.51 -11.15 -39.08
N ALA A 916 -33.56 -10.35 -38.91
CA ALA A 916 -33.56 -9.04 -38.25
C ALA A 916 -33.40 -9.05 -36.71
N ASP A 917 -32.93 -10.15 -36.11
CA ASP A 917 -33.00 -10.38 -34.66
C ASP A 917 -31.64 -10.76 -34.03
N GLY A 918 -30.54 -10.13 -34.46
CA GLY A 918 -29.19 -10.32 -33.87
C GLY A 918 -28.63 -9.03 -33.23
N PRO A 919 -27.78 -9.12 -32.18
CA PRO A 919 -27.23 -7.96 -31.47
C PRO A 919 -26.29 -7.15 -32.37
N GLN A 920 -26.44 -5.82 -32.34
CA GLN A 920 -25.62 -4.88 -33.13
C GLN A 920 -24.25 -4.69 -32.47
N LEU A 921 -23.17 -4.77 -33.26
CA LEU A 921 -21.80 -4.42 -32.84
C LEU A 921 -21.75 -2.96 -32.35
N GLY A 922 -21.64 -2.78 -31.03
CA GLY A 922 -21.57 -1.47 -30.36
C GLY A 922 -20.15 -0.88 -30.24
N GLY A 923 -19.10 -1.63 -30.60
CA GLY A 923 -17.70 -1.24 -30.40
C GLY A 923 -17.23 -0.06 -31.24
N LEU A 924 -17.64 0.03 -32.52
CA LEU A 924 -17.18 1.10 -33.42
C LEU A 924 -17.69 2.51 -33.05
N GLN A 925 -18.78 2.64 -32.29
CA GLN A 925 -19.29 3.94 -31.85
C GLN A 925 -18.60 4.48 -30.59
N ALA A 926 -18.00 3.60 -29.78
CA ALA A 926 -17.28 3.97 -28.57
C ALA A 926 -15.90 4.57 -28.90
N GLY A 927 -15.14 3.95 -29.82
CA GLY A 927 -13.86 4.50 -30.31
C GLY A 927 -14.00 5.87 -30.98
N LEU A 928 -15.09 6.08 -31.75
CA LEU A 928 -15.38 7.36 -32.38
C LEU A 928 -15.84 8.45 -31.38
N SER A 929 -16.25 8.06 -30.17
CA SER A 929 -16.66 8.98 -29.10
C SER A 929 -15.47 9.37 -28.20
N ALA A 930 -14.52 8.47 -27.98
CA ALA A 930 -13.22 8.78 -27.37
C ALA A 930 -12.45 9.81 -28.20
N LEU A 931 -12.48 9.67 -29.53
CA LEU A 931 -11.87 10.61 -30.46
C LEU A 931 -12.51 12.02 -30.43
N LYS A 932 -13.79 12.14 -30.05
CA LYS A 932 -14.45 13.45 -29.88
C LYS A 932 -14.09 14.13 -28.56
N GLY A 933 -13.69 13.37 -27.54
CA GLY A 933 -13.24 13.90 -26.25
C GLY A 933 -11.87 14.59 -26.33
N LEU A 934 -10.99 14.10 -27.21
CA LEU A 934 -9.64 14.63 -27.46
C LEU A 934 -9.61 15.96 -28.24
N THR A 935 -10.71 16.37 -28.87
CA THR A 935 -10.74 17.58 -29.74
C THR A 935 -10.92 18.92 -29.00
N ALA A 936 -10.80 18.96 -27.67
CA ALA A 936 -10.96 20.18 -26.88
C ALA A 936 -9.62 20.61 -26.23
N LEU A 937 -8.74 21.23 -27.01
CA LEU A 937 -7.63 22.01 -26.44
C LEU A 937 -8.17 23.24 -25.67
N PRO A 938 -7.63 23.56 -24.48
CA PRO A 938 -7.96 24.80 -23.77
C PRO A 938 -7.36 26.00 -24.51
N THR A 939 -8.22 26.92 -24.96
CA THR A 939 -7.83 28.13 -25.72
C THR A 939 -7.47 29.34 -24.83
N GLN A 940 -7.05 29.11 -23.58
CA GLN A 940 -6.59 30.17 -22.68
C GLN A 940 -5.43 29.68 -21.81
N MET A 941 -4.34 30.46 -21.76
CA MET A 941 -3.24 30.31 -20.79
C MET A 941 -3.79 30.18 -19.36
N PRO A 942 -3.32 29.20 -18.57
CA PRO A 942 -3.75 29.02 -17.18
C PRO A 942 -3.35 30.22 -16.33
N LYS A 943 -4.31 30.78 -15.62
CA LYS A 943 -4.03 31.62 -14.47
C LYS A 943 -3.60 30.68 -13.34
N ALA A 944 -2.48 30.97 -12.69
CA ALA A 944 -1.82 30.16 -11.66
C ALA A 944 -2.76 29.52 -10.61
N ASP A 945 -3.36 28.39 -10.99
CA ASP A 945 -3.95 27.36 -10.15
C ASP A 945 -3.37 26.06 -10.72
N LEU A 946 -2.82 25.19 -9.87
CA LEU A 946 -2.30 23.87 -10.28
C LEU A 946 -3.36 23.13 -11.13
N PRO A 947 -2.95 22.34 -12.13
CA PRO A 947 -3.89 21.56 -12.93
C PRO A 947 -4.71 20.62 -12.03
N GLU A 948 -6.04 20.64 -12.17
CA GLU A 948 -6.87 19.52 -11.70
C GLU A 948 -6.41 18.26 -12.46
N LEU A 949 -6.05 17.20 -11.71
CA LEU A 949 -5.81 15.86 -12.23
C LEU A 949 -6.85 15.52 -13.32
N PRO A 950 -6.43 15.03 -14.51
CA PRO A 950 -7.36 14.48 -15.49
C PRO A 950 -8.21 13.40 -14.82
N GLY A 951 -9.54 13.57 -14.85
CA GLY A 951 -10.43 12.51 -14.41
C GLY A 951 -10.14 11.25 -15.22
N THR A 952 -9.81 10.16 -14.54
CA THR A 952 -9.59 8.81 -15.09
C THR A 952 -10.58 8.52 -16.24
N PRO A 953 -10.11 8.14 -17.43
CA PRO A 953 -10.99 7.69 -18.51
C PRO A 953 -11.85 6.52 -18.02
N ALA A 954 -13.17 6.59 -18.23
CA ALA A 954 -14.04 5.44 -17.98
C ALA A 954 -13.75 4.33 -19.01
N LEU A 955 -13.27 3.18 -18.54
CA LEU A 955 -13.05 1.95 -19.32
C LEU A 955 -14.25 1.62 -20.24
N PRO A 956 -14.06 1.51 -21.57
CA PRO A 956 -15.12 1.12 -22.50
C PRO A 956 -15.26 -0.40 -22.67
N GLY A 957 -16.44 -0.95 -22.30
CA GLY A 957 -17.07 -2.05 -23.04
C GLY A 957 -16.68 -3.51 -22.74
N VAL A 958 -17.07 -4.04 -21.57
CA VAL A 958 -17.19 -5.50 -21.36
C VAL A 958 -18.50 -6.01 -22.00
N PRO A 959 -18.48 -6.99 -22.93
CA PRO A 959 -19.70 -7.64 -23.44
C PRO A 959 -20.45 -8.39 -22.32
N ALA A 960 -21.78 -8.38 -22.36
CA ALA A 960 -22.59 -9.13 -21.40
C ALA A 960 -22.45 -10.65 -21.57
N LEU A 961 -22.08 -11.35 -20.50
CA LEU A 961 -22.10 -12.81 -20.38
C LEU A 961 -23.48 -13.43 -20.72
N PRO A 962 -23.55 -14.59 -21.39
CA PRO A 962 -24.80 -15.33 -21.62
C PRO A 962 -25.46 -15.79 -20.31
N LYS A 963 -26.79 -15.77 -20.25
CA LYS A 963 -27.57 -16.29 -19.10
C LYS A 963 -27.41 -17.81 -18.97
N ALA A 964 -26.88 -18.26 -17.84
CA ALA A 964 -26.94 -19.66 -17.42
C ALA A 964 -28.37 -20.07 -16.91
N PRO A 965 -28.74 -21.36 -16.98
CA PRO A 965 -30.13 -21.85 -16.91
C PRO A 965 -30.71 -21.89 -15.49
N ALA A 966 -32.03 -21.67 -15.39
CA ALA A 966 -32.77 -21.83 -14.14
C ALA A 966 -32.86 -23.31 -13.71
N LEU A 967 -32.46 -23.61 -12.48
CA LEU A 967 -32.73 -24.89 -11.81
C LEU A 967 -34.10 -24.88 -11.08
N PRO A 968 -34.73 -26.06 -10.86
CA PRO A 968 -36.19 -26.22 -10.84
C PRO A 968 -36.90 -25.81 -9.54
N GLY A 969 -38.18 -25.47 -9.70
CA GLY A 969 -39.07 -24.86 -8.71
C GLY A 969 -39.41 -25.65 -7.44
N ASP A 970 -39.76 -24.85 -6.44
CA ASP A 970 -40.71 -25.05 -5.35
C ASP A 970 -41.37 -26.43 -5.21
N ALA A 971 -40.96 -27.19 -4.20
CA ALA A 971 -41.81 -28.18 -3.54
C ALA A 971 -41.64 -28.11 -2.02
N ALA A 972 -42.77 -27.89 -1.36
CA ALA A 972 -42.95 -27.70 0.08
C ALA A 972 -42.28 -28.75 0.97
N ARG A 973 -41.61 -28.27 2.03
CA ARG A 973 -41.55 -28.96 3.32
C ARG A 973 -41.79 -27.96 4.45
N ALA A 974 -42.98 -28.04 5.02
CA ALA A 974 -43.28 -27.52 6.34
C ALA A 974 -42.56 -28.43 7.35
N ASP A 975 -41.69 -27.85 8.18
CA ASP A 975 -41.38 -28.23 9.57
C ASP A 975 -40.01 -27.63 9.97
N ALA A 976 -40.01 -26.35 10.36
CA ALA A 976 -38.93 -25.76 11.15
C ALA A 976 -39.50 -24.71 12.13
N PRO A 977 -39.02 -24.65 13.40
CA PRO A 977 -39.70 -23.91 14.47
C PRO A 977 -39.52 -22.39 14.37
N LYS A 978 -40.58 -21.66 14.73
CA LYS A 978 -40.60 -20.19 14.83
C LYS A 978 -39.66 -19.69 15.94
N VAL A 979 -38.60 -18.99 15.57
CA VAL A 979 -37.77 -18.21 16.51
C VAL A 979 -38.28 -16.76 16.57
N ALA A 980 -38.28 -16.23 17.78
CA ALA A 980 -38.99 -15.05 18.23
C ALA A 980 -38.58 -13.73 17.57
N GLN A 981 -39.57 -12.82 17.48
CA GLN A 981 -39.39 -11.41 17.09
C GLN A 981 -38.42 -10.70 18.04
N LEU A 982 -37.34 -10.15 17.49
CA LEU A 982 -36.50 -9.15 18.16
C LEU A 982 -37.06 -7.72 17.88
N PRO A 983 -36.96 -6.76 18.82
CA PRO A 983 -37.72 -5.51 18.80
C PRO A 983 -37.25 -4.53 17.73
N THR A 984 -38.18 -3.75 17.21
CA THR A 984 -37.92 -2.57 16.38
C THR A 984 -37.18 -1.49 17.19
N LEU A 985 -35.97 -1.14 16.79
CA LEU A 985 -35.23 0.05 17.25
C LEU A 985 -35.20 1.15 16.16
N PRO A 986 -35.04 2.43 16.56
CA PRO A 986 -35.52 3.60 15.84
C PRO A 986 -34.60 4.06 14.70
N ALA A 987 -35.20 4.76 13.74
CA ALA A 987 -34.51 5.40 12.62
C ALA A 987 -33.43 6.41 13.12
N LEU A 988 -32.17 6.13 12.80
CA LEU A 988 -31.06 7.07 12.85
C LEU A 988 -30.78 7.57 11.43
N ASN A 989 -31.33 8.73 11.10
CA ASN A 989 -30.88 9.54 9.98
C ASN A 989 -29.55 10.18 10.36
N GLY A 990 -28.48 9.86 9.64
CA GLY A 990 -27.20 10.57 9.73
C GLY A 990 -25.99 9.64 9.79
N LEU A 991 -25.61 9.06 8.64
CA LEU A 991 -24.24 8.64 8.33
C LEU A 991 -24.01 8.71 6.80
N PRO A 992 -22.78 8.96 6.35
CA PRO A 992 -22.45 9.31 4.96
C PRO A 992 -22.48 8.11 4.01
N THR A 993 -22.74 8.38 2.74
CA THR A 993 -22.64 7.44 1.61
C THR A 993 -21.20 6.96 1.39
N PRO A 994 -20.95 5.68 1.05
CA PRO A 994 -19.62 5.16 0.73
C PRO A 994 -19.16 5.69 -0.63
N GLY A 995 -18.05 6.42 -0.66
CA GLY A 995 -17.52 6.98 -1.91
C GLY A 995 -16.41 8.01 -1.78
N THR A 996 -15.76 8.15 -0.61
CA THR A 996 -14.55 8.97 -0.44
C THR A 996 -13.75 8.42 0.74
N LEU A 997 -12.73 7.61 0.46
CA LEU A 997 -11.59 7.51 1.37
C LEU A 997 -10.81 8.82 1.25
N PRO A 998 -10.52 9.56 2.34
CA PRO A 998 -9.67 10.73 2.25
C PRO A 998 -8.21 10.27 2.29
N VAL A 999 -7.60 10.09 1.12
CA VAL A 999 -6.15 10.26 1.00
C VAL A 999 -5.94 11.76 0.85
N GLN A 1000 -5.72 12.44 1.98
CA GLN A 1000 -5.27 13.82 1.96
C GLN A 1000 -3.77 13.79 2.25
N LEU A 1001 -2.97 13.72 1.19
CA LEU A 1001 -1.53 14.00 1.25
C LEU A 1001 -1.34 15.45 1.75
N PRO A 1002 -0.39 15.74 2.67
CA PRO A 1002 -0.18 17.10 3.14
C PRO A 1002 0.23 18.01 1.97
N THR A 1003 -0.65 18.93 1.60
CA THR A 1003 -0.32 19.98 0.64
C THR A 1003 0.77 20.87 1.24
N ALA A 1004 1.90 21.04 0.56
CA ALA A 1004 2.91 22.04 0.86
C ALA A 1004 2.28 23.45 0.78
N GLY A 1005 1.75 23.94 1.90
CA GLY A 1005 0.86 25.10 1.91
C GLY A 1005 0.55 25.64 3.29
N ALA A 1006 1.58 25.95 4.09
CA ALA A 1006 1.42 26.75 5.29
C ALA A 1006 2.54 27.80 5.43
N LEU A 1007 2.69 28.65 4.40
CA LEU A 1007 3.26 29.99 4.55
C LEU A 1007 2.13 31.03 4.55
N PRO A 1008 2.14 32.03 5.45
CA PRO A 1008 1.04 32.98 5.57
C PRO A 1008 1.00 33.95 4.37
N THR A 1009 -0.10 33.91 3.60
CA THR A 1009 -0.38 34.93 2.59
C THR A 1009 -0.75 36.25 3.28
N ALA A 1010 0.08 37.28 3.07
CA ALA A 1010 -0.23 38.64 3.45
C ALA A 1010 -1.52 39.12 2.73
N GLY A 1011 -2.48 39.60 3.52
CA GLY A 1011 -3.76 40.06 3.01
C GLY A 1011 -3.67 41.28 2.07
N ALA A 1012 -4.50 41.21 1.03
CA ALA A 1012 -5.25 42.30 0.40
C ALA A 1012 -4.60 43.70 0.33
N LEU A 1013 -4.06 44.03 -0.85
CA LEU A 1013 -4.14 45.38 -1.43
C LEU A 1013 -4.60 45.29 -2.90
N PRO A 1014 -5.54 46.15 -3.34
CA PRO A 1014 -6.14 46.06 -4.67
C PRO A 1014 -5.22 46.69 -5.72
N VAL A 1015 -4.74 45.92 -6.69
CA VAL A 1015 -4.12 46.43 -7.90
C VAL A 1015 -5.03 46.13 -9.09
N ALA A 1016 -6.04 46.98 -9.25
CA ALA A 1016 -6.60 47.23 -10.57
C ALA A 1016 -6.14 48.62 -10.99
N LEU A 1017 -5.22 48.69 -11.96
CA LEU A 1017 -4.96 49.92 -12.70
C LEU A 1017 -5.68 49.80 -14.07
N PRO A 1018 -6.35 50.86 -14.56
CA PRO A 1018 -7.43 50.77 -15.52
C PRO A 1018 -6.97 50.92 -16.98
N THR A 1019 -7.60 50.16 -17.88
CA THR A 1019 -7.46 50.40 -19.33
C THR A 1019 -8.33 51.59 -19.75
N ALA A 1020 -7.74 52.52 -20.50
CA ALA A 1020 -8.34 53.76 -20.96
C ALA A 1020 -9.39 53.54 -22.06
N GLY A 1021 -10.54 54.24 -21.98
CA GLY A 1021 -11.40 54.45 -23.14
C GLY A 1021 -12.90 54.58 -22.90
N THR A 1022 -13.36 55.55 -22.10
CA THR A 1022 -14.46 56.48 -22.46
C THR A 1022 -14.74 57.42 -21.29
N LEU A 1023 -14.46 58.70 -21.52
CA LEU A 1023 -14.74 59.80 -20.61
C LEU A 1023 -16.27 60.07 -20.56
N PRO A 1024 -16.95 60.04 -19.40
CA PRO A 1024 -18.25 60.69 -19.27
C PRO A 1024 -18.03 62.16 -18.91
N THR A 1025 -18.67 63.03 -19.69
CA THR A 1025 -18.69 64.47 -19.49
C THR A 1025 -19.47 64.84 -18.22
N ALA A 1026 -19.04 65.94 -17.60
CA ALA A 1026 -19.54 66.59 -16.38
C ALA A 1026 -21.02 66.37 -15.98
N GLY A 1027 -21.24 66.01 -14.70
CA GLY A 1027 -22.50 66.29 -13.99
C GLY A 1027 -22.81 65.37 -12.79
N ALA A 1028 -22.91 65.99 -11.61
CA ALA A 1028 -23.53 65.49 -10.37
C ALA A 1028 -22.69 64.65 -9.38
N LEU A 1029 -22.04 65.37 -8.46
CA LEU A 1029 -21.69 64.94 -7.09
C LEU A 1029 -22.94 64.54 -6.27
N PRO A 1030 -22.81 63.66 -5.28
CA PRO A 1030 -23.38 63.98 -3.96
C PRO A 1030 -22.42 63.73 -2.78
N THR A 1031 -22.05 64.86 -2.16
CA THR A 1031 -22.02 65.24 -0.74
C THR A 1031 -21.71 64.23 0.39
N ALA A 1032 -20.75 64.65 1.22
CA ALA A 1032 -20.35 64.08 2.51
C ALA A 1032 -21.34 64.35 3.68
N GLY A 1033 -21.31 63.46 4.67
CA GLY A 1033 -21.85 63.61 6.03
C GLY A 1033 -22.24 62.25 6.62
N SER A 1034 -22.01 61.86 7.87
CA SER A 1034 -21.40 62.47 9.05
C SER A 1034 -21.33 61.35 10.11
N LEU A 1035 -20.24 61.26 10.86
CA LEU A 1035 -20.12 60.41 12.06
C LEU A 1035 -21.20 60.75 13.10
N PRO A 1036 -21.66 59.78 13.91
CA PRO A 1036 -22.11 60.07 15.26
C PRO A 1036 -21.18 59.42 16.30
N VAL A 1037 -20.47 60.29 17.01
CA VAL A 1037 -20.03 60.07 18.39
C VAL A 1037 -21.25 60.27 19.29
N GLN A 1038 -21.69 59.25 20.01
CA GLN A 1038 -22.28 59.46 21.33
C GLN A 1038 -22.14 58.22 22.22
N LEU A 1039 -21.35 58.38 23.28
CA LEU A 1039 -21.21 57.49 24.43
C LEU A 1039 -22.43 57.65 25.36
N PRO A 1040 -22.97 56.56 25.92
CA PRO A 1040 -23.50 56.59 27.29
C PRO A 1040 -22.83 55.57 28.22
N THR A 1041 -22.57 56.08 29.41
CA THR A 1041 -21.93 55.50 30.58
C THR A 1041 -22.78 54.43 31.29
N ALA A 1042 -22.06 53.40 31.78
CA ALA A 1042 -22.28 52.50 32.92
C ALA A 1042 -23.69 52.04 33.33
N GLY A 1043 -23.86 50.70 33.33
CA GLY A 1043 -24.67 50.01 34.33
C GLY A 1043 -25.49 48.83 33.82
N THR A 1044 -24.82 47.67 33.61
CA THR A 1044 -25.18 46.30 34.06
C THR A 1044 -24.49 45.28 33.15
N LEU A 1045 -23.53 44.55 33.69
CA LEU A 1045 -22.82 43.43 33.05
C LEU A 1045 -23.79 42.29 32.68
N PRO A 1046 -23.61 41.70 31.48
CA PRO A 1046 -23.66 40.26 31.31
C PRO A 1046 -22.28 39.72 30.88
N VAL A 1047 -21.96 38.55 31.41
CA VAL A 1047 -20.73 37.78 31.17
C VAL A 1047 -20.43 37.61 29.68
N VAL A 1048 -19.22 37.99 29.27
CA VAL A 1048 -18.61 37.62 28.00
C VAL A 1048 -17.31 36.88 28.32
N ASN A 1049 -17.35 35.55 28.26
CA ASN A 1049 -16.16 34.74 28.04
C ASN A 1049 -15.80 34.92 26.57
N ASN A 1050 -14.62 35.47 26.27
CA ASN A 1050 -13.84 35.24 25.04
C ASN A 1050 -12.51 36.00 25.14
N THR A 1051 -11.50 35.35 25.69
CA THR A 1051 -10.11 35.58 25.33
C THR A 1051 -9.84 34.92 23.96
N PRO A 1052 -9.10 35.55 23.04
CA PRO A 1052 -8.73 34.92 21.76
C PRO A 1052 -7.88 33.68 22.03
N ALA A 1053 -8.32 32.53 21.53
CA ALA A 1053 -7.58 31.28 21.56
C ALA A 1053 -6.43 31.31 20.54
N MET A 1054 -5.29 30.71 20.92
CA MET A 1054 -4.20 30.34 20.03
C MET A 1054 -4.71 29.52 18.82
N PRO A 1055 -4.09 29.61 17.63
CA PRO A 1055 -4.37 28.66 16.56
C PRO A 1055 -3.82 27.30 16.98
N THR A 1056 -4.69 26.38 17.35
CA THR A 1056 -4.39 24.94 17.39
C THR A 1056 -4.41 24.43 15.95
N ALA A 1057 -3.24 24.22 15.37
CA ALA A 1057 -3.14 23.42 14.14
C ALA A 1057 -3.61 22.00 14.46
N GLN A 1058 -4.66 21.56 13.79
CA GLN A 1058 -5.17 20.20 13.90
C GLN A 1058 -4.29 19.29 13.03
N VAL A 1059 -3.56 18.40 13.68
CA VAL A 1059 -2.99 17.18 13.08
C VAL A 1059 -4.15 16.21 12.82
N PRO A 1060 -4.21 15.48 11.68
CA PRO A 1060 -5.25 14.48 11.43
C PRO A 1060 -5.25 13.40 12.53
N ALA A 1061 -6.44 13.05 13.01
CA ALA A 1061 -6.63 12.26 14.22
C ALA A 1061 -6.32 10.76 14.00
N LEU A 1062 -5.28 10.24 14.67
CA LEU A 1062 -5.38 8.92 15.29
C LEU A 1062 -6.30 9.07 16.50
N ALA A 1063 -7.43 8.38 16.50
CA ALA A 1063 -8.30 8.34 17.67
C ALA A 1063 -7.58 7.60 18.82
N ASN A 1064 -7.13 8.36 19.81
CA ASN A 1064 -6.68 8.00 21.18
C ASN A 1064 -5.19 8.08 21.56
N VAL A 1065 -4.32 8.74 20.79
CA VAL A 1065 -2.99 9.15 21.30
C VAL A 1065 -2.90 10.67 21.33
N ASP A 1066 -2.95 11.24 22.54
CA ASP A 1066 -2.75 12.66 22.80
C ASP A 1066 -1.25 12.96 22.66
N SER A 1067 -0.85 13.52 21.52
CA SER A 1067 0.54 13.64 21.04
C SER A 1067 1.37 14.76 21.70
N SER A 1068 1.01 15.20 22.91
CA SER A 1068 1.86 16.14 23.65
C SER A 1068 2.88 15.37 24.50
N PRO A 1069 4.20 15.56 24.32
CA PRO A 1069 5.23 14.87 25.11
C PRO A 1069 5.09 15.12 26.62
N LEU A 1070 4.55 16.29 26.99
CA LEU A 1070 4.28 16.65 28.38
C LEU A 1070 3.11 15.87 28.99
N SER A 1071 2.05 15.55 28.22
CA SER A 1071 0.89 14.80 28.73
C SER A 1071 1.17 13.29 28.85
N MET A 1072 2.02 12.74 27.98
CA MET A 1072 2.53 11.38 28.11
C MET A 1072 3.48 11.23 29.30
N PHE A 1073 4.43 12.16 29.47
CA PHE A 1073 5.33 12.14 30.63
C PHE A 1073 4.59 12.35 31.96
N GLN A 1074 3.58 13.24 32.00
CA GLN A 1074 2.74 13.43 33.19
C GLN A 1074 1.83 12.23 33.50
N ARG A 1075 1.30 11.55 32.47
CA ARG A 1075 0.56 10.31 32.67
C ARG A 1075 1.48 9.21 33.19
N PHE A 1076 2.62 9.00 32.55
CA PHE A 1076 3.61 7.99 32.92
C PHE A 1076 4.14 8.17 34.36
N ILE A 1077 4.53 9.38 34.74
CA ILE A 1077 4.95 9.70 36.13
C ILE A 1077 3.77 9.59 37.11
N GLY A 1078 2.54 9.92 36.68
CA GLY A 1078 1.32 9.75 37.47
C GLY A 1078 0.97 8.29 37.76
N THR A 1079 1.27 7.37 36.82
CA THR A 1079 1.09 5.92 37.00
C THR A 1079 2.17 5.33 37.90
N LEU A 1080 3.42 5.80 37.81
CA LEU A 1080 4.54 5.31 38.62
C LEU A 1080 4.54 5.80 40.08
N THR A 1081 3.97 6.98 40.36
CA THR A 1081 4.02 7.59 41.72
C THR A 1081 2.72 7.45 42.52
N GLY A 1082 1.65 6.93 41.90
CA GLY A 1082 0.33 6.72 42.53
C GLY A 1082 -0.35 8.01 43.02
N LYS A 1083 0.13 9.21 42.66
CA LYS A 1083 -0.47 10.49 43.04
C LYS A 1083 -0.61 11.41 41.83
N LYS A 1084 -1.84 11.85 41.58
CA LYS A 1084 -2.13 12.99 40.70
C LYS A 1084 -1.62 14.27 41.36
N PHE A 1085 -0.55 14.85 40.83
CA PHE A 1085 -0.22 16.24 41.12
C PHE A 1085 -1.23 17.14 40.39
N HIS A 1086 -2.14 17.75 41.16
CA HIS A 1086 -2.90 18.89 40.70
C HIS A 1086 -2.25 20.15 41.28
N THR A 1087 -1.80 21.06 40.43
CA THR A 1087 -1.59 22.45 40.81
C THR A 1087 -2.13 23.38 39.72
N MET A 1088 -2.75 24.47 40.21
CA MET A 1088 -3.27 25.63 39.47
C MET A 1088 -2.20 26.31 38.62
#